data_AF-A0A9X2UMC8-F1
#
_entry.id   AF-A0A9X2UMC8-F1
#
_cell.length_a   1.000
_cell.length_b   1.000
_cell.length_c   1.000
_cell.angle_alpha   90.00
_cell.angle_beta   90.00
_cell.angle_gamma   90.00
#
_symmetry.space_group_name_H-M   'P 1'
#
loop_
_entity.id
_entity.type
_entity.pdbx_description
1 polymer ?
#
loop_
_entity_poly.entity_id
_entity_poly.type
_entity_poly.pdbx_seq_one_letter_code
_entity_poly.pdbx_strand_id
1 'polypeptide(L)'
;MSQIKSVFHQSSQLDRQIEKVIQYDMRGDEQLRSEVSEYIVTENIHTNFRKLLDRVDEGMGARTNEIGVWVSGFYGSGKSSFTKYFGFALDLDRTINGTPFLEHLQDRIRDNRLSQRFSTVAKRHNPTVLMLDLASDQLAEENADIASVLYAKVKQWAGYSQDRKISYLEKKLEMDGQLEEFEDRVRKNKGISWDQVKNQKLTANRVASDLAHEFYPDIFRDKDDLKDMNIDEAISENDRAEDMINLIQKRSGNGNIIFILDEVGQYVASKDSLILNLQGLAQNLKQIGDGNIWLIATAQQTLTEDDPRARVNSANLFKLKDRFQVEIDLEASDIREICNRRLLEKSSEGQETLESLFDEHGQKLRLNTKLEGASVYESDDLKKGEFRELYPFLPQHFTILLELLGRLSKSTGGTGLRSAIKIVQDVLIDRDSVRSGMKVLANRELGTLATTVTFYDTLRRDIDQSFTHVAKGVEDVVKAFGEESTEADVAKTVAILQILENCPATRSNVSALLHPSIEATSQEDKVDTAAENLLGDDSIRISEVDDALRFLSEKVKELEKKRKEIVPGVREHRRIRNNKIKEIFTPLPKANIHGAKQVQAGLKLDTSHGEISIQGDNREVQLVLDLVAESQYEATKQEYVQKKSTQDTYENTIFLVARKPDLDDTIDEIYRSEQIFERNRGEKTDKKISDYLNGQRQRAEKLRRKLERELRDGMVRGSFVFRGKPTPVESLSSDLNQAASQHLTEIAKDIYSKFDQAAINPKRSLAEKFLKADLKSIKADEDPLGLVQSSGKVDTSDDALRSILDYLKKRGQVEGGKLQDDFSTAPFGWSKDTLRYLVAALLTDGEIKLRAGGSDVTVRSDPKADEHLSSNRSFRRVGVSLRDQPFTNEQLDRAATHLVELTGGEVLPTEEEIGEGVREHFPRFDRQYASLPSRLRSLGVPGAQRAEEMQGSISEIIQGGAVDAIARLGSEEAALVDDLQWARKLKDALDAGKVEEVVKKASRVVQEIPELPNVGPMEKLREETEQEREAIEDILGQDTFFERTDDLQSELRKIDSKIDEAVQAVRENHREEIAEKRQQLENKPHWERMDPDEQQRISNELGELALDIASGLEGLRQYNRGQIEVRDHLGRIEEQIEELGEIDQDDESRHVETLKHLQREYSSPEELDSVIKEFQQLKQEFENHDMVVIDW
;
A
#
# COMPACT_ATOMS: atom_id res chain seq x y z
N MET A 1 51.64 56.15 20.00
CA MET A 1 51.22 55.68 18.65
C MET A 1 49.78 56.11 18.37
N SER A 2 49.48 56.76 17.23
CA SER A 2 48.13 57.30 16.94
C SER A 2 47.38 56.60 15.80
N GLN A 3 48.07 55.84 14.94
CA GLN A 3 47.47 55.17 13.77
C GLN A 3 47.82 53.68 13.75
N ILE A 4 46.98 52.84 13.14
CA ILE A 4 47.21 51.39 13.01
C ILE A 4 48.59 51.10 12.42
N LYS A 5 49.01 51.80 11.35
CA LYS A 5 50.31 51.55 10.72
C LYS A 5 51.51 51.70 11.66
N SER A 6 51.37 52.46 12.75
CA SER A 6 52.47 52.72 13.69
C SER A 6 52.80 51.53 14.60
N VAL A 7 51.91 50.54 14.73
CA VAL A 7 52.17 49.33 15.55
C VAL A 7 52.93 48.24 14.79
N PHE A 8 53.02 48.32 13.47
CA PHE A 8 53.72 47.31 12.67
C PHE A 8 55.23 47.50 12.71
N HIS A 9 55.96 46.39 12.61
CA HIS A 9 57.42 46.39 12.51
C HIS A 9 57.88 46.95 11.15
N GLN A 10 59.09 47.55 11.11
CA GLN A 10 59.63 48.17 9.90
C GLN A 10 59.86 47.17 8.74
N SER A 11 60.06 45.88 9.06
CA SER A 11 60.22 44.78 8.09
C SER A 11 58.94 44.48 7.29
N SER A 12 57.76 44.80 7.84
CA SER A 12 56.47 44.42 7.24
C SER A 12 56.17 45.15 5.93
N GLN A 13 56.81 46.32 5.69
CA GLN A 13 56.74 47.14 4.46
C GLN A 13 55.40 47.01 3.72
N LEU A 14 54.32 47.55 4.30
CA LEU A 14 52.96 47.34 3.80
C LEU A 14 52.78 47.70 2.31
N ASP A 15 53.51 48.70 1.80
CA ASP A 15 53.41 49.19 0.42
C ASP A 15 54.10 48.31 -0.64
N ARG A 16 54.80 47.25 -0.23
CA ARG A 16 55.52 46.37 -1.16
C ARG A 16 54.59 45.64 -2.13
N GLN A 17 55.11 45.24 -3.29
CA GLN A 17 54.33 44.49 -4.30
C GLN A 17 54.23 43.01 -3.90
N ILE A 18 53.01 42.48 -3.90
CA ILE A 18 52.74 41.05 -3.69
C ILE A 18 52.12 40.51 -4.97
N GLU A 19 52.73 39.47 -5.53
CA GLU A 19 52.24 38.80 -6.74
C GLU A 19 50.86 38.20 -6.53
N LYS A 20 50.01 38.32 -7.55
CA LYS A 20 48.59 37.92 -7.47
C LYS A 20 48.41 36.40 -7.59
N VAL A 21 49.21 35.72 -8.42
CA VAL A 21 49.12 34.29 -8.74
C VAL A 21 50.51 33.69 -8.98
N ILE A 22 50.75 32.45 -8.55
CA ILE A 22 51.99 31.72 -8.81
C ILE A 22 51.83 30.90 -10.08
N GLN A 23 52.73 31.10 -11.04
CA GLN A 23 52.75 30.38 -12.32
C GLN A 23 53.92 29.39 -12.35
N TYR A 24 53.69 28.23 -12.96
CA TYR A 24 54.70 27.17 -13.12
C TYR A 24 55.66 27.43 -14.29
N ASP A 25 55.21 28.13 -15.33
CA ASP A 25 55.96 28.33 -16.59
C ASP A 25 56.80 29.63 -16.64
N MET A 26 56.89 30.39 -15.55
CA MET A 26 57.65 31.66 -15.55
C MET A 26 59.17 31.44 -15.63
N ARG A 27 59.78 32.08 -16.63
CA ARG A 27 61.20 31.92 -17.02
C ARG A 27 62.15 33.01 -16.49
N GLY A 28 61.68 33.93 -15.64
CA GLY A 28 62.51 35.02 -15.13
C GLY A 28 63.14 34.71 -13.76
N ASP A 29 64.47 34.60 -13.71
CA ASP A 29 65.23 34.33 -12.48
C ASP A 29 64.96 35.36 -11.37
N GLU A 30 64.82 36.65 -11.71
CA GLU A 30 64.55 37.71 -10.73
C GLU A 30 63.18 37.56 -10.06
N GLN A 31 62.16 37.15 -10.82
CA GLN A 31 60.81 36.96 -10.29
C GLN A 31 60.75 35.74 -9.39
N LEU A 32 61.36 34.62 -9.81
CA LEU A 32 61.44 33.41 -8.99
C LEU A 32 62.25 33.65 -7.70
N ARG A 33 63.32 34.46 -7.76
CA ARG A 33 64.09 34.89 -6.59
C ARG A 33 63.23 35.69 -5.62
N SER A 34 62.43 36.63 -6.13
CA SER A 34 61.49 37.39 -5.31
C SER A 34 60.48 36.45 -4.65
N GLU A 35 59.88 35.55 -5.42
CA GLU A 35 58.88 34.57 -4.97
C GLU A 35 59.38 33.74 -3.78
N VAL A 36 60.55 33.08 -3.92
CA VAL A 36 61.11 32.22 -2.86
C VAL A 36 61.59 33.02 -1.65
N SER A 37 62.12 34.23 -1.86
CA SER A 37 62.56 35.10 -0.76
C SER A 37 61.42 35.56 0.16
N GLU A 38 60.20 35.55 -0.35
CA GLU A 38 59.00 35.89 0.42
C GLU A 38 58.29 34.68 1.01
N TYR A 39 58.72 33.46 0.65
CA TYR A 39 58.11 32.24 1.17
C TYR A 39 58.36 32.11 2.67
N ILE A 40 57.31 31.74 3.40
CA ILE A 40 57.34 31.55 4.85
C ILE A 40 57.00 30.09 5.12
N VAL A 41 57.95 29.38 5.71
CA VAL A 41 57.78 28.01 6.17
C VAL A 41 57.17 28.06 7.58
N THR A 42 55.87 27.79 7.67
CA THR A 42 55.14 27.58 8.93
C THR A 42 55.49 26.22 9.52
N GLU A 43 55.04 25.94 10.74
CA GLU A 43 55.33 24.66 11.38
C GLU A 43 54.60 23.48 10.70
N ASN A 44 53.38 23.71 10.20
CA ASN A 44 52.65 22.72 9.41
C ASN A 44 53.32 22.48 8.04
N ILE A 45 53.73 23.54 7.33
CA ILE A 45 54.50 23.40 6.07
C ILE A 45 55.81 22.66 6.31
N HIS A 46 56.53 22.96 7.40
CA HIS A 46 57.75 22.25 7.78
C HIS A 46 57.48 20.74 7.95
N THR A 47 56.45 20.39 8.72
CA THR A 47 56.04 19.01 8.97
C THR A 47 55.68 18.28 7.68
N ASN A 48 54.94 18.96 6.80
CA ASN A 48 54.53 18.43 5.51
C ASN A 48 55.70 18.23 4.53
N PHE A 49 56.66 19.17 4.46
CA PHE A 49 57.88 18.96 3.69
C PHE A 49 58.67 17.76 4.19
N ARG A 50 58.82 17.63 5.52
CA ARG A 50 59.52 16.49 6.12
C ARG A 50 58.84 15.17 5.77
N LYS A 51 57.52 15.08 5.98
CA LYS A 51 56.70 13.92 5.65
C LYS A 51 56.87 13.52 4.18
N LEU A 52 56.80 14.50 3.28
CA LEU A 52 56.91 14.26 1.84
C LEU A 52 58.33 13.81 1.44
N LEU A 53 59.37 14.45 1.97
CA LEU A 53 60.77 14.03 1.76
C LEU A 53 61.03 12.61 2.25
N ASP A 54 60.51 12.26 3.42
CA ASP A 54 60.68 10.93 4.00
C ASP A 54 60.02 9.86 3.11
N ARG A 55 58.80 10.11 2.62
CA ARG A 55 58.10 9.20 1.71
C ARG A 55 58.78 9.08 0.34
N VAL A 56 59.25 10.19 -0.24
CA VAL A 56 59.99 10.17 -1.51
C VAL A 56 61.30 9.39 -1.36
N ASP A 57 62.05 9.61 -0.28
CA ASP A 57 63.30 8.90 -0.01
C ASP A 57 63.08 7.40 0.21
N GLU A 58 62.03 7.02 0.94
CA GLU A 58 61.62 5.63 1.13
C GLU A 58 61.20 4.97 -0.18
N GLY A 59 60.34 5.61 -0.98
CA GLY A 59 59.82 4.98 -2.19
C GLY A 59 60.84 4.85 -3.31
N MET A 60 61.66 5.88 -3.56
CA MET A 60 62.76 5.81 -4.54
C MET A 60 63.90 4.90 -4.03
N GLY A 61 64.07 4.76 -2.71
CA GLY A 61 65.13 3.94 -2.10
C GLY A 61 64.79 2.45 -1.96
N ALA A 62 63.55 2.11 -1.60
CA ALA A 62 63.09 0.75 -1.28
C ALA A 62 62.15 0.15 -2.33
N ARG A 63 61.84 0.88 -3.41
CA ARG A 63 60.94 0.46 -4.51
C ARG A 63 59.53 0.11 -4.02
N THR A 64 58.96 0.98 -3.19
CA THR A 64 57.58 0.82 -2.74
C THR A 64 56.60 1.35 -3.78
N ASN A 65 55.45 0.71 -3.91
CA ASN A 65 54.42 1.06 -4.90
C ASN A 65 53.52 2.25 -4.48
N GLU A 66 53.88 3.02 -3.46
CA GLU A 66 53.08 4.15 -2.94
C GLU A 66 53.59 5.50 -3.48
N ILE A 67 53.28 5.81 -4.73
CA ILE A 67 53.90 6.94 -5.47
C ILE A 67 53.04 8.20 -5.60
N GLY A 68 51.78 8.14 -5.15
CA GLY A 68 50.80 9.22 -5.33
C GLY A 68 50.71 10.12 -4.10
N VAL A 69 50.86 11.44 -4.31
CA VAL A 69 50.73 12.48 -3.29
C VAL A 69 49.54 13.40 -3.59
N TRP A 70 48.62 13.54 -2.65
CA TRP A 70 47.47 14.45 -2.74
C TRP A 70 47.69 15.65 -1.83
N VAL A 71 47.78 16.85 -2.42
CA VAL A 71 47.96 18.11 -1.70
C VAL A 71 46.64 18.87 -1.63
N SER A 72 46.02 18.87 -0.45
CA SER A 72 44.75 19.56 -0.16
C SER A 72 44.94 20.85 0.63
N GLY A 73 43.96 21.74 0.53
CA GLY A 73 43.91 22.99 1.28
C GLY A 73 42.96 24.01 0.66
N PHE A 74 42.64 25.07 1.40
CA PHE A 74 41.75 26.15 0.97
C PHE A 74 42.30 26.92 -0.25
N TYR A 75 41.43 27.65 -0.94
CA TYR A 75 41.88 28.56 -2.00
C TYR A 75 42.83 29.61 -1.41
N GLY A 76 44.00 29.80 -2.05
CA GLY A 76 45.02 30.72 -1.56
C GLY A 76 45.87 30.21 -0.38
N SER A 77 45.78 28.93 0.01
CA SER A 77 46.63 28.34 1.07
C SER A 77 48.08 28.08 0.68
N GLY A 78 48.45 28.31 -0.59
CA GLY A 78 49.82 28.12 -1.08
C GLY A 78 50.14 26.70 -1.57
N LYS A 79 49.13 25.90 -1.94
CA LYS A 79 49.32 24.54 -2.53
C LYS A 79 50.29 24.56 -3.72
N SER A 80 50.05 25.42 -4.69
CA SER A 80 50.89 25.57 -5.88
C SER A 80 52.32 25.98 -5.52
N SER A 81 52.51 26.87 -4.53
CA SER A 81 53.84 27.24 -4.02
C SER A 81 54.55 26.06 -3.38
N PHE A 82 53.83 25.31 -2.53
CA PHE A 82 54.36 24.16 -1.80
C PHE A 82 54.91 23.11 -2.77
N THR A 83 54.10 22.70 -3.75
CA THR A 83 54.52 21.68 -4.73
C THR A 83 55.58 22.20 -5.70
N LYS A 84 55.46 23.45 -6.18
CA LYS A 84 56.48 24.08 -7.04
C LYS A 84 57.84 24.13 -6.35
N TYR A 85 57.91 24.64 -5.12
CA TYR A 85 59.18 24.78 -4.41
C TYR A 85 59.74 23.44 -3.95
N PHE A 86 58.88 22.49 -3.59
CA PHE A 86 59.30 21.11 -3.34
C PHE A 86 59.97 20.50 -4.58
N GLY A 87 59.30 20.60 -5.75
CA GLY A 87 59.83 20.09 -7.01
C GLY A 87 61.15 20.78 -7.41
N PHE A 88 61.18 22.10 -7.44
CA PHE A 88 62.40 22.85 -7.78
C PHE A 88 63.56 22.62 -6.78
N ALA A 89 63.26 22.33 -5.52
CA ALA A 89 64.31 22.01 -4.54
C ALA A 89 64.93 20.62 -4.74
N LEU A 90 64.25 19.71 -5.44
CA LEU A 90 64.75 18.38 -5.76
C LEU A 90 65.44 18.31 -7.13
N ASP A 91 65.12 19.22 -8.05
CA ASP A 91 65.76 19.35 -9.36
C ASP A 91 67.09 20.11 -9.24
N LEU A 92 68.21 19.38 -9.35
CA LEU A 92 69.55 19.97 -9.21
C LEU A 92 69.95 20.87 -10.38
N ASP A 93 69.30 20.74 -11.54
CA ASP A 93 69.56 21.56 -12.72
C ASP A 93 68.84 22.91 -12.63
N ARG A 94 67.93 23.07 -11.66
CA ARG A 94 67.19 24.32 -11.45
C ARG A 94 68.03 25.33 -10.67
N THR A 95 68.55 26.33 -11.37
CA THR A 95 69.31 27.45 -10.77
C THR A 95 68.63 28.79 -10.94
N ILE A 96 68.87 29.72 -10.01
CA ILE A 96 68.56 31.15 -10.11
C ILE A 96 69.89 31.91 -10.14
N ASN A 97 70.20 32.59 -11.24
CA ASN A 97 71.47 33.30 -11.44
C ASN A 97 72.70 32.42 -11.11
N GLY A 98 72.64 31.13 -11.46
CA GLY A 98 73.71 30.13 -11.21
C GLY A 98 73.77 29.54 -9.80
N THR A 99 72.91 29.96 -8.86
CA THR A 99 72.77 29.34 -7.52
C THR A 99 71.63 28.31 -7.54
N PRO A 100 71.80 27.08 -7.05
CA PRO A 100 70.72 26.10 -6.99
C PRO A 100 69.49 26.62 -6.25
N PHE A 101 68.28 26.35 -6.77
CA PHE A 101 67.02 26.78 -6.13
C PHE A 101 66.91 26.31 -4.68
N LEU A 102 67.41 25.11 -4.39
CA LEU A 102 67.43 24.53 -3.05
C LEU A 102 68.10 25.46 -2.01
N GLU A 103 69.20 26.13 -2.35
CA GLU A 103 69.91 27.01 -1.41
C GLU A 103 69.03 28.22 -1.02
N HIS A 104 68.30 28.78 -2.00
CA HIS A 104 67.35 29.86 -1.73
C HIS A 104 66.17 29.43 -0.86
N LEU A 105 65.68 28.19 -1.02
CA LEU A 105 64.63 27.66 -0.14
C LEU A 105 65.16 27.39 1.27
N GLN A 106 66.39 26.89 1.39
CA GLN A 106 67.03 26.62 2.68
C GLN A 106 67.20 27.88 3.54
N ASP A 107 67.46 29.04 2.93
CA ASP A 107 67.49 30.34 3.62
C ASP A 107 66.14 30.69 4.30
N ARG A 108 65.04 30.06 3.87
CA ARG A 108 63.70 30.25 4.43
C ARG A 108 63.33 29.22 5.50
N ILE A 109 64.10 28.15 5.61
CA ILE A 109 63.88 27.06 6.56
C ILE A 109 64.74 27.31 7.82
N ARG A 110 64.09 27.55 8.96
CA ARG A 110 64.80 27.77 10.24
C ARG A 110 65.43 26.49 10.81
N ASP A 111 64.89 25.33 10.48
CA ASP A 111 65.37 24.03 10.97
C ASP A 111 66.47 23.45 10.07
N ASN A 112 67.70 23.48 10.57
CA ASN A 112 68.86 22.91 9.89
C ASN A 112 68.69 21.43 9.51
N ARG A 113 67.89 20.65 10.26
CA ARG A 113 67.66 19.23 9.95
C ARG A 113 66.83 19.04 8.68
N LEU A 114 65.78 19.84 8.52
CA LEU A 114 64.96 19.81 7.30
C LEU A 114 65.77 20.27 6.08
N SER A 115 66.57 21.34 6.23
CA SER A 115 67.47 21.81 5.17
C SER A 115 68.45 20.70 4.74
N GLN A 116 69.10 20.01 5.68
CA GLN A 116 69.98 18.88 5.38
C GLN A 116 69.23 17.70 4.74
N ARG A 117 67.99 17.44 5.16
CA ARG A 117 67.16 16.38 4.57
C ARG A 117 66.88 16.64 3.10
N PHE A 118 66.48 17.86 2.73
CA PHE A 118 66.32 18.26 1.32
C PHE A 118 67.60 18.01 0.51
N SER A 119 68.76 18.48 0.99
CA SER A 119 70.04 18.26 0.30
C SER A 119 70.36 16.77 0.12
N THR A 120 70.05 15.95 1.11
CA THR A 120 70.30 14.50 1.07
C THR A 120 69.42 13.83 0.01
N VAL A 121 68.11 14.11 0.02
CA VAL A 121 67.15 13.51 -0.91
C VAL A 121 67.40 13.98 -2.33
N ALA A 122 67.60 15.29 -2.55
CA ALA A 122 67.89 15.86 -3.86
C ALA A 122 69.16 15.24 -4.49
N LYS A 123 70.25 15.14 -3.72
CA LYS A 123 71.51 14.56 -4.22
C LYS A 123 71.45 13.05 -4.42
N ARG A 124 70.74 12.33 -3.54
CA ARG A 124 70.65 10.87 -3.61
C ARG A 124 69.87 10.40 -4.83
N HIS A 125 68.75 11.08 -5.13
CA HIS A 125 67.81 10.62 -6.14
C HIS A 125 67.85 11.43 -7.44
N ASN A 126 68.24 12.71 -7.40
CA ASN A 126 68.34 13.63 -8.54
C ASN A 126 67.18 13.48 -9.56
N PRO A 127 65.91 13.61 -9.12
CA PRO A 127 64.78 13.36 -10.00
C PRO A 127 64.63 14.44 -11.07
N THR A 128 64.18 14.05 -12.26
CA THR A 128 63.67 15.01 -13.25
C THR A 128 62.26 15.44 -12.88
N VAL A 129 62.05 16.75 -12.72
CA VAL A 129 60.76 17.30 -12.27
C VAL A 129 60.01 17.94 -13.43
N LEU A 130 58.77 17.50 -13.64
CA LEU A 130 57.87 18.02 -14.67
C LEU A 130 56.60 18.53 -14.02
N MET A 131 56.29 19.79 -14.30
CA MET A 131 55.15 20.48 -13.71
C MET A 131 54.14 20.86 -14.79
N LEU A 132 52.86 20.66 -14.49
CA LEU A 132 51.73 20.97 -15.37
C LEU A 132 50.66 21.70 -14.56
N ASP A 133 50.26 22.88 -15.05
CA ASP A 133 49.09 23.61 -14.53
C ASP A 133 47.89 23.33 -15.43
N LEU A 134 46.97 22.50 -14.96
CA LEU A 134 45.81 22.07 -15.75
C LEU A 134 44.80 23.20 -16.01
N ALA A 135 44.84 24.29 -15.24
CA ALA A 135 43.92 25.42 -15.40
C ALA A 135 44.40 26.43 -16.45
N SER A 136 45.72 26.57 -16.63
CA SER A 136 46.31 27.57 -17.53
C SER A 136 46.94 26.99 -18.81
N ASP A 137 47.44 25.76 -18.79
CA ASP A 137 48.10 25.14 -19.96
C ASP A 137 47.07 24.62 -20.98
N GLN A 138 46.67 25.46 -21.94
CA GLN A 138 45.87 25.10 -23.13
C GLN A 138 46.67 24.29 -24.17
N LEU A 139 47.44 23.30 -23.73
CA LEU A 139 48.30 22.47 -24.60
C LEU A 139 47.50 21.40 -25.38
N ALA A 140 46.22 21.24 -25.10
CA ALA A 140 45.29 20.32 -25.76
C ALA A 140 43.90 20.95 -25.95
N GLU A 141 42.97 20.21 -26.56
CA GLU A 141 41.58 20.65 -26.74
C GLU A 141 40.85 20.84 -25.40
N GLU A 142 39.83 21.69 -25.37
CA GLU A 142 38.99 21.88 -24.19
C GLU A 142 38.38 20.54 -23.73
N ASN A 143 38.64 20.14 -22.49
CA ASN A 143 38.28 18.84 -21.87
C ASN A 143 39.10 17.62 -22.33
N ALA A 144 40.34 17.80 -22.78
CA ALA A 144 41.24 16.68 -23.04
C ALA A 144 41.53 15.83 -21.79
N ASP A 145 41.84 14.54 -22.01
CA ASP A 145 42.28 13.64 -20.95
C ASP A 145 43.61 14.09 -20.33
N ILE A 146 43.74 14.00 -19.00
CA ILE A 146 44.94 14.46 -18.26
C ILE A 146 46.21 13.76 -18.76
N ALA A 147 46.13 12.45 -19.05
CA ALA A 147 47.24 11.71 -19.62
C ALA A 147 47.71 12.28 -20.99
N SER A 148 46.78 12.79 -21.80
CA SER A 148 47.10 13.44 -23.08
C SER A 148 47.79 14.78 -22.88
N VAL A 149 47.30 15.59 -21.94
CA VAL A 149 47.88 16.91 -21.62
C VAL A 149 49.29 16.75 -21.05
N LEU A 150 49.47 15.83 -20.09
CA LEU A 150 50.78 15.55 -19.51
C LEU A 150 51.76 15.06 -20.57
N TYR A 151 51.35 14.14 -21.43
CA TYR A 151 52.19 13.66 -22.52
C TYR A 151 52.58 14.77 -23.50
N ALA A 152 51.67 15.70 -23.82
CA ALA A 152 52.01 16.88 -24.62
C ALA A 152 53.07 17.76 -23.92
N LYS A 153 52.95 17.98 -22.60
CA LYS A 153 53.95 18.71 -21.80
C LYS A 153 55.31 18.01 -21.80
N VAL A 154 55.35 16.68 -21.69
CA VAL A 154 56.61 15.92 -21.75
C VAL A 154 57.26 16.03 -23.11
N LYS A 155 56.48 15.95 -24.19
CA LYS A 155 57.00 16.13 -25.55
C LYS A 155 57.54 17.54 -25.76
N GLN A 156 56.85 18.56 -25.25
CA GLN A 156 57.33 19.94 -25.27
C GLN A 156 58.64 20.09 -24.48
N TRP A 157 58.73 19.52 -23.28
CA TRP A 157 59.96 19.53 -22.47
C TRP A 157 61.13 18.81 -23.17
N ALA A 158 60.85 17.71 -23.87
CA ALA A 158 61.82 16.96 -24.65
C ALA A 158 62.23 17.63 -25.97
N GLY A 159 61.60 18.77 -26.32
CA GLY A 159 61.94 19.60 -27.47
C GLY A 159 61.10 19.35 -28.73
N TYR A 160 60.05 18.53 -28.69
CA TYR A 160 59.16 18.30 -29.84
C TYR A 160 58.13 19.43 -30.03
N SER A 161 57.52 19.47 -31.22
CA SER A 161 56.42 20.37 -31.57
C SER A 161 55.17 20.16 -30.70
N GLN A 162 54.45 21.25 -30.44
CA GLN A 162 53.12 21.23 -29.82
C GLN A 162 52.02 20.72 -30.77
N ASP A 163 52.24 20.74 -32.09
CA ASP A 163 51.30 20.17 -33.05
C ASP A 163 51.45 18.64 -33.09
N ARG A 164 50.34 17.91 -32.90
CA ARG A 164 50.35 16.44 -32.79
C ARG A 164 50.97 15.75 -34.01
N LYS A 165 50.71 16.27 -35.23
CA LYS A 165 51.18 15.68 -36.50
C LYS A 165 52.65 15.88 -36.70
N ILE A 166 53.10 17.09 -36.39
CA ILE A 166 54.50 17.45 -36.44
C ILE A 166 55.29 16.67 -35.41
N SER A 167 54.80 16.59 -34.17
CA SER A 167 55.40 15.82 -33.09
C SER A 167 55.54 14.33 -33.44
N TYR A 168 54.54 13.72 -34.08
CA TYR A 168 54.61 12.33 -34.54
C TYR A 168 55.71 12.14 -35.60
N LEU A 169 55.77 13.04 -36.59
CA LEU A 169 56.81 13.00 -37.62
C LEU A 169 58.21 13.20 -37.04
N GLU A 170 58.42 14.20 -36.19
CA GLU A 170 59.71 14.47 -35.53
C GLU A 170 60.19 13.26 -34.72
N LYS A 171 59.28 12.64 -33.96
CA LYS A 171 59.62 11.47 -33.17
C LYS A 171 60.03 10.29 -34.05
N LYS A 172 59.30 10.04 -35.15
CA LYS A 172 59.63 8.97 -36.09
C LYS A 172 60.99 9.21 -36.74
N LEU A 173 61.23 10.43 -37.23
CA LEU A 173 62.50 10.85 -37.80
C LEU A 173 63.65 10.69 -36.80
N GLU A 174 63.42 11.00 -35.53
CA GLU A 174 64.45 10.82 -34.50
C GLU A 174 64.72 9.33 -34.21
N MET A 175 63.69 8.50 -34.12
CA MET A 175 63.83 7.06 -33.89
C MET A 175 64.62 6.38 -35.02
N ASP A 176 64.43 6.85 -36.27
CA ASP A 176 65.14 6.33 -37.45
C ASP A 176 66.48 7.03 -37.72
N GLY A 177 66.87 8.00 -36.87
CA GLY A 177 68.14 8.73 -37.01
C GLY A 177 68.20 9.74 -38.17
N GLN A 178 67.04 10.15 -38.70
CA GLN A 178 66.91 11.03 -39.87
C GLN A 178 66.46 12.46 -39.54
N LEU A 179 66.26 12.80 -38.26
CA LEU A 179 65.77 14.12 -37.85
C LEU A 179 66.72 15.26 -38.29
N GLU A 180 68.04 15.10 -38.11
CA GLU A 180 69.01 16.12 -38.54
C GLU A 180 68.98 16.34 -40.06
N GLU A 181 68.85 15.27 -40.84
CA GLU A 181 68.74 15.36 -42.30
C GLU A 181 67.46 16.07 -42.73
N PHE A 182 66.33 15.80 -42.05
CA PHE A 182 65.08 16.51 -42.25
C PHE A 182 65.20 18.01 -41.96
N GLU A 183 65.80 18.38 -40.83
CA GLU A 183 66.01 19.79 -40.46
C GLU A 183 66.92 20.51 -41.46
N ASP A 184 67.97 19.85 -41.95
CA ASP A 184 68.84 20.38 -42.99
C ASP A 184 68.12 20.55 -44.33
N ARG A 185 67.21 19.64 -44.69
CA ARG A 185 66.36 19.76 -45.89
C ARG A 185 65.38 20.91 -45.76
N VAL A 186 64.75 21.09 -44.59
CA VAL A 186 63.91 22.26 -44.30
C VAL A 186 64.71 23.55 -44.46
N ARG A 187 65.92 23.60 -43.88
CA ARG A 187 66.82 24.76 -43.96
C ARG A 187 67.22 25.08 -45.40
N LYS A 188 67.57 24.06 -46.20
CA LYS A 188 67.96 24.22 -47.61
C LYS A 188 66.79 24.62 -48.51
N ASN A 189 65.61 24.02 -48.34
CA ASN A 189 64.47 24.25 -49.22
C ASN A 189 63.67 25.52 -48.89
N LYS A 190 63.62 25.92 -47.61
CA LYS A 190 62.77 27.03 -47.14
C LYS A 190 63.53 28.19 -46.51
N GLY A 191 64.84 28.06 -46.27
CA GLY A 191 65.70 29.11 -45.71
C GLY A 191 65.44 29.43 -44.23
N ILE A 192 64.74 28.56 -43.51
CA ILE A 192 64.30 28.75 -42.13
C ILE A 192 64.72 27.56 -41.26
N SER A 193 65.03 27.79 -39.99
CA SER A 193 65.33 26.72 -39.04
C SER A 193 64.04 26.00 -38.63
N TRP A 194 64.08 24.68 -38.57
CA TRP A 194 62.92 23.88 -38.15
C TRP A 194 62.44 24.25 -36.74
N ASP A 195 63.35 24.46 -35.79
CA ASP A 195 63.04 24.91 -34.43
C ASP A 195 62.22 26.20 -34.34
N GLN A 196 62.40 27.11 -35.31
CA GLN A 196 61.69 28.40 -35.33
C GLN A 196 60.26 28.26 -35.83
N VAL A 197 59.97 27.22 -36.62
CA VAL A 197 58.67 27.06 -37.30
C VAL A 197 57.87 25.87 -36.82
N LYS A 198 58.47 24.89 -36.14
CA LYS A 198 57.81 23.65 -35.71
C LYS A 198 56.57 23.86 -34.85
N ASN A 199 56.48 24.98 -34.11
CA ASN A 199 55.32 25.35 -33.29
C ASN A 199 54.35 26.33 -33.98
N GLN A 200 54.60 26.72 -35.24
CA GLN A 200 53.69 27.54 -36.04
C GLN A 200 52.78 26.63 -36.87
N LYS A 201 51.62 26.25 -36.32
CA LYS A 201 50.72 25.21 -36.86
C LYS A 201 50.57 25.20 -38.38
N LEU A 202 50.26 26.34 -39.00
CA LEU A 202 50.08 26.43 -40.47
C LEU A 202 51.39 26.24 -41.25
N THR A 203 52.47 26.87 -40.78
CA THR A 203 53.78 26.81 -41.43
C THR A 203 54.41 25.43 -41.29
N ALA A 204 54.39 24.86 -40.08
CA ALA A 204 54.94 23.56 -39.76
C ALA A 204 54.26 22.46 -40.57
N ASN A 205 52.92 22.41 -40.59
CA ASN A 205 52.17 21.43 -41.37
C ASN A 205 52.47 21.54 -42.86
N ARG A 206 52.54 22.76 -43.43
CA ARG A 206 52.88 22.92 -44.85
C ARG A 206 54.29 22.41 -45.17
N VAL A 207 55.28 22.76 -44.35
CA VAL A 207 56.68 22.38 -44.56
C VAL A 207 56.88 20.87 -44.36
N ALA A 208 56.28 20.30 -43.31
CA ALA A 208 56.33 18.88 -43.04
C ALA A 208 55.64 18.07 -44.14
N SER A 209 54.46 18.46 -44.60
CA SER A 209 53.75 17.83 -45.72
C SER A 209 54.56 17.80 -47.02
N ASP A 210 55.29 18.89 -47.31
CA ASP A 210 56.16 18.96 -48.49
C ASP A 210 57.30 17.93 -48.47
N LEU A 211 57.70 17.44 -47.30
CA LEU A 211 58.89 16.59 -47.12
C LEU A 211 58.57 15.18 -46.59
N ALA A 212 57.46 14.97 -45.88
CA ALA A 212 57.16 13.72 -45.18
C ALA A 212 57.13 12.49 -46.12
N HIS A 213 56.55 12.64 -47.32
CA HIS A 213 56.51 11.61 -48.36
C HIS A 213 57.89 11.29 -48.98
N GLU A 214 58.86 12.21 -48.90
CA GLU A 214 60.24 11.93 -49.34
C GLU A 214 60.97 11.02 -48.33
N PHE A 215 60.72 11.22 -47.04
CA PHE A 215 61.36 10.45 -45.96
C PHE A 215 60.65 9.11 -45.69
N TYR A 216 59.32 9.08 -45.80
CA TYR A 216 58.52 7.88 -45.54
C TYR A 216 57.50 7.60 -46.66
N PRO A 217 57.94 7.27 -47.89
CA PRO A 217 57.07 7.07 -49.05
C PRO A 217 56.06 5.92 -48.89
N ASP A 218 56.39 4.92 -48.06
CA ASP A 218 55.49 3.78 -47.77
C ASP A 218 54.33 4.15 -46.82
N ILE A 219 54.45 5.27 -46.10
CA ILE A 219 53.49 5.74 -45.09
C ILE A 219 52.74 6.98 -45.58
N PHE A 220 53.47 7.90 -46.22
CA PHE A 220 52.91 9.08 -46.87
C PHE A 220 53.17 8.96 -48.37
N ARG A 221 52.15 8.54 -49.12
CA ARG A 221 52.17 8.35 -50.57
C ARG A 221 52.22 9.67 -51.32
N ASP A 222 51.61 10.71 -50.76
CA ASP A 222 51.66 12.07 -51.30
C ASP A 222 51.78 13.17 -50.22
N LYS A 223 51.78 14.43 -50.67
CA LYS A 223 51.99 15.61 -49.81
C LYS A 223 50.80 15.90 -48.88
N ASP A 224 49.61 15.41 -49.18
CA ASP A 224 48.41 15.68 -48.41
C ASP A 224 48.16 14.60 -47.35
N ASP A 225 48.76 13.41 -47.46
CA ASP A 225 48.62 12.33 -46.49
C ASP A 225 48.96 12.73 -45.03
N LEU A 226 50.02 13.52 -44.80
CA LEU A 226 50.31 14.02 -43.44
C LEU A 226 49.22 15.00 -42.95
N LYS A 227 48.63 15.81 -43.86
CA LYS A 227 47.56 16.75 -43.51
C LYS A 227 46.26 16.04 -43.16
N ASP A 228 46.00 14.90 -43.79
CA ASP A 228 44.77 14.12 -43.61
C ASP A 228 44.91 13.05 -42.50
N MET A 229 46.13 12.82 -42.00
CA MET A 229 46.38 11.87 -40.91
C MET A 229 45.65 12.26 -39.63
N ASN A 230 44.81 11.36 -39.13
CA ASN A 230 44.23 11.44 -37.79
C ASN A 230 45.08 10.59 -36.82
N ILE A 231 45.59 11.21 -35.76
CA ILE A 231 46.53 10.58 -34.80
C ILE A 231 45.81 9.98 -33.60
N ASP A 232 44.53 10.32 -33.43
CA ASP A 232 43.81 10.08 -32.18
C ASP A 232 43.42 8.60 -31.95
N GLU A 233 43.62 7.69 -32.91
CA GLU A 233 43.15 6.30 -32.86
C GLU A 233 44.18 5.20 -32.52
N ALA A 234 45.47 5.52 -32.28
CA ALA A 234 46.53 4.50 -32.38
C ALA A 234 47.32 4.11 -31.11
N ILE A 235 47.12 4.72 -29.93
CA ILE A 235 47.98 4.46 -28.75
C ILE A 235 47.11 4.22 -27.51
N SER A 236 47.26 3.05 -26.87
CA SER A 236 46.59 2.76 -25.60
C SER A 236 47.10 3.65 -24.47
N GLU A 237 46.31 3.86 -23.41
CA GLU A 237 46.74 4.69 -22.27
C GLU A 237 48.02 4.16 -21.58
N ASN A 238 48.25 2.85 -21.64
CA ASN A 238 49.46 2.21 -21.09
C ASN A 238 50.69 2.55 -21.95
N ASP A 239 50.58 2.39 -23.26
CA ASP A 239 51.68 2.67 -24.20
C ASP A 239 52.11 4.15 -24.14
N ARG A 240 51.15 5.05 -23.91
CA ARG A 240 51.41 6.49 -23.74
C ARG A 240 52.21 6.78 -22.47
N ALA A 241 51.85 6.16 -21.34
CA ALA A 241 52.57 6.33 -20.08
C ALA A 241 54.00 5.78 -20.18
N GLU A 242 54.17 4.62 -20.79
CA GLU A 242 55.49 4.00 -21.01
C GLU A 242 56.36 4.86 -21.92
N ASP A 243 55.82 5.34 -23.03
CA ASP A 243 56.54 6.20 -23.96
C ASP A 243 56.97 7.55 -23.34
N MET A 244 56.09 8.15 -22.53
CA MET A 244 56.39 9.37 -21.78
C MET A 244 57.59 9.17 -20.86
N ILE A 245 57.61 8.06 -20.12
CA ILE A 245 58.69 7.73 -19.18
C ILE A 245 59.99 7.47 -19.94
N ASN A 246 59.95 6.65 -20.99
CA ASN A 246 61.11 6.34 -21.82
C ASN A 246 61.72 7.61 -22.43
N LEU A 247 60.87 8.54 -22.87
CA LEU A 247 61.33 9.81 -23.42
C LEU A 247 62.08 10.66 -22.38
N ILE A 248 61.54 10.75 -21.15
CA ILE A 248 62.20 11.48 -20.06
C ILE A 248 63.53 10.85 -19.70
N GLN A 249 63.57 9.53 -19.54
CA GLN A 249 64.79 8.80 -19.21
C GLN A 249 65.85 8.95 -20.30
N LYS A 250 65.47 8.88 -21.58
CA LYS A 250 66.39 9.06 -22.72
C LYS A 250 66.99 10.47 -22.76
N ARG A 251 66.18 11.51 -22.48
CA ARG A 251 66.62 12.91 -22.53
C ARG A 251 67.40 13.35 -21.30
N SER A 252 66.95 12.98 -20.10
CA SER A 252 67.57 13.40 -18.83
C SER A 252 68.75 12.51 -18.39
N GLY A 253 68.76 11.23 -18.79
CA GLY A 253 69.67 10.23 -18.24
C GLY A 253 69.31 9.75 -16.82
N ASN A 254 68.21 10.24 -16.23
CA ASN A 254 67.78 9.89 -14.88
C ASN A 254 66.54 8.98 -14.89
N GLY A 255 66.55 7.95 -14.04
CA GLY A 255 65.42 7.04 -13.86
C GLY A 255 64.33 7.54 -12.92
N ASN A 256 64.66 8.52 -12.07
CA ASN A 256 63.75 9.10 -11.08
C ASN A 256 63.00 10.29 -11.67
N ILE A 257 61.67 10.29 -11.57
CA ILE A 257 60.80 11.29 -12.20
C ILE A 257 59.75 11.75 -11.18
N ILE A 258 59.49 13.07 -11.12
CA ILE A 258 58.39 13.62 -10.35
C ILE A 258 57.48 14.42 -11.28
N PHE A 259 56.23 13.99 -11.42
CA PHE A 259 55.18 14.75 -12.06
C PHE A 259 54.40 15.55 -11.02
N ILE A 260 54.23 16.85 -11.24
CA ILE A 260 53.41 17.74 -10.42
C ILE A 260 52.26 18.26 -11.28
N LEU A 261 51.04 17.93 -10.89
CA LEU A 261 49.80 18.38 -11.52
C LEU A 261 49.11 19.39 -10.60
N ASP A 262 49.00 20.63 -11.03
CA ASP A 262 48.32 21.69 -10.29
C ASP A 262 46.84 21.81 -10.71
N GLU A 263 45.98 22.14 -9.74
CA GLU A 263 44.53 22.37 -9.89
C GLU A 263 43.76 21.18 -10.51
N VAL A 264 44.21 19.96 -10.19
CA VAL A 264 43.56 18.70 -10.60
C VAL A 264 42.10 18.65 -10.19
N GLY A 265 41.80 19.05 -8.95
CA GLY A 265 40.44 18.98 -8.40
C GLY A 265 39.42 19.74 -9.23
N GLN A 266 39.77 20.96 -9.68
CA GLN A 266 38.88 21.77 -10.52
C GLN A 266 38.74 21.19 -11.94
N TYR A 267 39.84 20.67 -12.50
CA TYR A 267 39.83 20.09 -13.84
C TYR A 267 38.90 18.87 -13.95
N VAL A 268 38.95 17.98 -12.95
CA VAL A 268 38.17 16.72 -12.95
C VAL A 268 36.72 16.88 -12.44
N ALA A 269 36.40 17.97 -11.72
CA ALA A 269 35.08 18.19 -11.12
C ALA A 269 33.92 18.19 -12.12
N SER A 270 34.19 18.41 -13.41
CA SER A 270 33.19 18.53 -14.46
C SER A 270 32.73 17.20 -15.08
N LYS A 271 33.54 16.12 -15.03
CA LYS A 271 33.28 14.84 -15.73
C LYS A 271 33.92 13.62 -15.05
N ASP A 272 33.14 12.55 -14.86
CA ASP A 272 33.62 11.26 -14.32
C ASP A 272 34.75 10.63 -15.16
N SER A 273 34.72 10.80 -16.49
CA SER A 273 35.74 10.23 -17.39
C SER A 273 37.14 10.76 -17.08
N LEU A 274 37.26 12.03 -16.66
CA LEU A 274 38.54 12.65 -16.31
C LEU A 274 39.08 12.14 -14.97
N ILE A 275 38.19 11.87 -14.00
CA ILE A 275 38.54 11.22 -12.73
C ILE A 275 39.12 9.83 -13.01
N LEU A 276 38.45 9.05 -13.86
CA LEU A 276 38.90 7.72 -14.25
C LEU A 276 40.22 7.76 -15.04
N ASN A 277 40.40 8.74 -15.94
CA ASN A 277 41.64 8.89 -16.69
C ASN A 277 42.84 9.20 -15.78
N LEU A 278 42.69 10.08 -14.78
CA LEU A 278 43.76 10.33 -13.81
C LEU A 278 44.03 9.10 -12.94
N GLN A 279 42.99 8.37 -12.54
CA GLN A 279 43.14 7.12 -11.82
C GLN A 279 43.93 6.09 -12.65
N GLY A 280 43.61 5.95 -13.93
CA GLY A 280 44.32 5.09 -14.87
C GLY A 280 45.79 5.50 -15.03
N LEU A 281 46.04 6.80 -15.23
CA LEU A 281 47.40 7.34 -15.31
C LEU A 281 48.22 7.04 -14.05
N ALA A 282 47.68 7.31 -12.85
CA ALA A 282 48.37 7.03 -11.59
C ALA A 282 48.69 5.53 -11.43
N GLN A 283 47.77 4.65 -11.85
CA GLN A 283 47.99 3.20 -11.84
C GLN A 283 49.08 2.76 -12.82
N ASN A 284 49.09 3.32 -14.03
CA ASN A 284 50.11 3.03 -15.04
C ASN A 284 51.50 3.50 -14.58
N LEU A 285 51.61 4.72 -14.05
CA LEU A 285 52.86 5.24 -13.50
C LEU A 285 53.38 4.38 -12.33
N LYS A 286 52.47 3.91 -11.47
CA LYS A 286 52.80 3.01 -10.36
C LYS A 286 53.34 1.66 -10.86
N GLN A 287 52.74 1.09 -11.90
CA GLN A 287 53.17 -0.19 -12.47
C GLN A 287 54.50 -0.08 -13.22
N ILE A 288 54.71 0.99 -13.98
CA ILE A 288 55.90 1.17 -14.82
C ILE A 288 57.09 1.67 -13.99
N GLY A 289 56.86 2.55 -13.02
CA GLY A 289 57.91 3.27 -12.31
C GLY A 289 58.63 2.53 -11.17
N ASP A 290 58.06 1.44 -10.63
CA ASP A 290 58.64 0.63 -9.54
C ASP A 290 59.17 1.49 -8.35
N GLY A 291 58.43 2.53 -7.98
CA GLY A 291 58.79 3.47 -6.90
C GLY A 291 59.66 4.68 -7.29
N ASN A 292 60.19 4.72 -8.53
CA ASN A 292 61.06 5.80 -9.02
C ASN A 292 60.27 6.98 -9.63
N ILE A 293 58.98 6.82 -9.89
CA ILE A 293 58.14 7.80 -10.58
C ILE A 293 57.02 8.23 -9.64
N TRP A 294 56.97 9.53 -9.32
CA TRP A 294 56.01 10.10 -8.37
C TRP A 294 55.02 11.00 -9.06
N LEU A 295 53.79 11.01 -8.57
CA LEU A 295 52.71 11.86 -9.06
C LEU A 295 52.14 12.69 -7.90
N ILE A 296 52.35 13.99 -7.94
CA ILE A 296 51.87 14.95 -6.95
C ILE A 296 50.72 15.74 -7.58
N ALA A 297 49.54 15.70 -6.98
CA ALA A 297 48.34 16.39 -7.46
C ALA A 297 47.86 17.40 -6.42
N THR A 298 47.53 18.63 -6.82
CA THR A 298 46.89 19.61 -5.93
C THR A 298 45.38 19.71 -6.18
N ALA A 299 44.61 19.83 -5.09
CA ALA A 299 43.16 19.99 -5.15
C ALA A 299 42.61 20.85 -3.99
N GLN A 300 41.45 21.44 -4.20
CA GLN A 300 40.77 22.21 -3.14
C GLN A 300 39.97 21.29 -2.22
N GLN A 301 40.06 21.55 -0.91
CA GLN A 301 39.40 20.75 0.13
C GLN A 301 37.85 20.77 0.05
N THR A 302 37.26 21.87 -0.43
CA THR A 302 35.79 22.03 -0.51
C THR A 302 35.13 21.32 -1.70
N LEU A 303 35.91 20.91 -2.72
CA LEU A 303 35.38 20.19 -3.88
C LEU A 303 34.95 18.76 -3.54
N THR A 304 35.47 18.17 -2.45
CA THR A 304 35.16 16.78 -2.06
C THR A 304 33.88 16.60 -1.25
N GLU A 305 33.32 17.66 -0.64
CA GLU A 305 32.23 17.51 0.35
C GLU A 305 30.91 18.22 -0.03
N ASP A 306 30.95 19.39 -0.68
CA ASP A 306 29.78 20.29 -0.76
C ASP A 306 29.28 20.65 -2.17
N ASP A 307 29.94 20.24 -3.25
CA ASP A 307 29.47 20.55 -4.61
C ASP A 307 28.33 19.60 -5.01
N PRO A 308 27.12 20.08 -5.37
CA PRO A 308 26.04 19.24 -5.89
C PRO A 308 26.45 18.37 -7.09
N ARG A 309 27.41 18.82 -7.93
CA ARG A 309 27.97 18.05 -9.05
C ARG A 309 28.99 17.01 -8.56
N ALA A 310 29.83 17.36 -7.59
CA ALA A 310 30.72 16.40 -6.93
C ALA A 310 29.97 15.41 -6.03
N ARG A 311 28.77 15.72 -5.51
CA ARG A 311 27.94 14.77 -4.73
C ARG A 311 27.48 13.60 -5.59
N VAL A 312 27.16 13.85 -6.87
CA VAL A 312 26.85 12.79 -7.86
C VAL A 312 28.07 11.90 -8.12
N ASN A 313 29.27 12.49 -8.12
CA ASN A 313 30.53 11.81 -8.45
C ASN A 313 31.39 11.48 -7.21
N SER A 314 30.86 11.67 -6.00
CA SER A 314 31.61 11.68 -4.74
C SER A 314 32.31 10.35 -4.51
N ALA A 315 31.61 9.25 -4.81
CA ALA A 315 32.16 7.90 -4.75
C ALA A 315 33.39 7.70 -5.66
N ASN A 316 33.46 8.33 -6.83
CA ASN A 316 34.60 8.24 -7.73
C ASN A 316 35.76 9.15 -7.27
N LEU A 317 35.46 10.33 -6.73
CA LEU A 317 36.44 11.23 -6.13
C LEU A 317 37.12 10.63 -4.88
N PHE A 318 36.36 9.99 -4.00
CA PHE A 318 36.93 9.27 -2.85
C PHE A 318 37.82 8.11 -3.32
N LYS A 319 37.39 7.33 -4.31
CA LYS A 319 38.21 6.26 -4.91
C LYS A 319 39.48 6.77 -5.58
N LEU A 320 39.43 7.95 -6.21
CA LEU A 320 40.61 8.60 -6.77
C LEU A 320 41.57 9.01 -5.65
N LYS A 321 41.06 9.65 -4.59
CA LYS A 321 41.85 10.04 -3.42
C LYS A 321 42.58 8.84 -2.79
N ASP A 322 41.93 7.69 -2.67
CA ASP A 322 42.54 6.44 -2.17
C ASP A 322 43.77 5.97 -2.98
N ARG A 323 43.94 6.41 -4.23
CA ARG A 323 45.13 6.10 -5.05
C ARG A 323 46.33 6.97 -4.71
N PHE A 324 46.12 8.09 -4.03
CA PHE A 324 47.16 9.00 -3.56
C PHE A 324 47.37 8.81 -2.06
N GLN A 325 48.18 7.81 -1.70
CA GLN A 325 48.35 7.34 -0.33
C GLN A 325 49.07 8.35 0.59
N VAL A 326 49.77 9.34 0.03
CA VAL A 326 50.42 10.42 0.80
C VAL A 326 49.54 11.66 0.77
N GLU A 327 48.84 11.92 1.86
CA GLU A 327 48.01 13.12 2.01
C GLU A 327 48.82 14.26 2.65
N ILE A 328 48.78 15.45 2.04
CA ILE A 328 49.38 16.70 2.55
C ILE A 328 48.26 17.73 2.67
N ASP A 329 48.00 18.19 3.88
CA ASP A 329 46.96 19.18 4.16
C ASP A 329 47.60 20.52 4.56
N LEU A 330 47.34 21.55 3.76
CA LEU A 330 47.69 22.93 4.07
C LEU A 330 46.50 23.59 4.78
N GLU A 331 46.71 23.99 6.03
CA GLU A 331 45.67 24.46 6.92
C GLU A 331 45.40 25.96 6.76
N ALA A 332 44.20 26.40 7.16
CA ALA A 332 43.89 27.83 7.27
C ALA A 332 44.75 28.56 8.33
N SER A 333 45.26 27.83 9.33
CA SER A 333 46.22 28.31 10.33
C SER A 333 47.52 28.81 9.66
N ASP A 334 47.97 28.16 8.59
CA ASP A 334 49.15 28.56 7.83
C ASP A 334 49.00 29.97 7.26
N ILE A 335 47.83 30.28 6.69
CA ILE A 335 47.58 31.60 6.09
C ILE A 335 47.55 32.68 7.18
N ARG A 336 46.99 32.39 8.35
CA ARG A 336 46.99 33.31 9.50
C ARG A 336 48.43 33.60 9.96
N GLU A 337 49.24 32.56 10.12
CA GLU A 337 50.65 32.70 10.51
C GLU A 337 51.47 33.45 9.45
N ILE A 338 51.27 33.14 8.17
CA ILE A 338 51.93 33.82 7.05
C ILE A 338 51.53 35.30 7.02
N CYS A 339 50.24 35.63 7.12
CA CYS A 339 49.76 37.02 7.17
C CYS A 339 50.34 37.76 8.39
N ASN A 340 50.42 37.12 9.55
CA ASN A 340 51.05 37.69 10.73
C ASN A 340 52.53 38.01 10.45
N ARG A 341 53.34 37.00 10.11
CA ARG A 341 54.79 37.18 9.89
C ARG A 341 55.11 38.09 8.71
N ARG A 342 54.26 38.12 7.67
CA ARG A 342 54.51 38.89 6.45
C ARG A 342 54.02 40.33 6.62
N LEU A 343 52.76 40.53 7.01
CA LEU A 343 52.10 41.85 6.95
C LEU A 343 51.86 42.46 8.33
N LEU A 344 51.53 41.64 9.34
CA LEU A 344 51.00 42.13 10.61
C LEU A 344 52.02 42.07 11.76
N GLU A 345 53.29 41.74 11.48
CA GLU A 345 54.33 41.65 12.52
C GLU A 345 54.40 42.98 13.29
N LYS A 346 54.31 42.91 14.61
CA LYS A 346 54.21 44.07 15.50
C LYS A 346 55.57 44.46 16.06
N SER A 347 55.83 45.76 16.18
CA SER A 347 56.98 46.26 16.95
C SER A 347 56.82 45.94 18.44
N SER A 348 57.90 45.90 19.21
CA SER A 348 57.83 45.62 20.66
C SER A 348 56.89 46.61 21.39
N GLU A 349 56.99 47.90 21.08
CA GLU A 349 56.09 48.93 21.62
C GLU A 349 54.63 48.71 21.18
N GLY A 350 54.42 48.29 19.92
CA GLY A 350 53.10 48.00 19.38
C GLY A 350 52.43 46.80 20.06
N GLN A 351 53.21 45.77 20.39
CA GLN A 351 52.73 44.61 21.14
C GLN A 351 52.23 45.02 22.52
N GLU A 352 53.04 45.74 23.31
CA GLU A 352 52.65 46.21 24.65
C GLU A 352 51.37 47.07 24.61
N THR A 353 51.28 47.96 23.62
CA THR A 353 50.11 48.85 23.47
C THR A 353 48.82 48.06 23.20
N LEU A 354 48.88 47.10 22.28
CA LEU A 354 47.72 46.25 21.94
C LEU A 354 47.33 45.32 23.09
N GLU A 355 48.32 44.81 23.81
CA GLU A 355 48.11 43.98 25.00
C GLU A 355 47.40 44.77 26.11
N SER A 356 47.75 46.03 26.33
CA SER A 356 47.07 46.91 27.28
C SER A 356 45.62 47.20 26.87
N LEU A 357 45.38 47.50 25.58
CA LEU A 357 44.02 47.73 25.06
C LEU A 357 43.13 46.48 25.22
N PHE A 358 43.71 45.30 25.02
CA PHE A 358 42.99 44.04 25.22
C PHE A 358 42.70 43.77 26.69
N ASP A 359 43.62 44.08 27.60
CA ASP A 359 43.38 43.91 29.04
C ASP A 359 42.25 44.82 29.54
N GLU A 360 42.14 46.04 29.00
CA GLU A 360 41.10 47.01 29.39
C GLU A 360 39.72 46.69 28.79
N HIS A 361 39.65 46.31 27.51
CA HIS A 361 38.39 46.19 26.77
C HIS A 361 38.05 44.78 26.26
N GLY A 362 38.96 43.81 26.41
CA GLY A 362 38.87 42.49 25.79
C GLY A 362 37.63 41.68 26.18
N GLN A 363 37.10 41.84 27.39
CA GLN A 363 35.86 41.16 27.80
C GLN A 363 34.64 41.66 27.01
N LYS A 364 34.51 42.99 26.84
CA LYS A 364 33.43 43.58 26.04
C LYS A 364 33.59 43.23 24.57
N LEU A 365 34.82 43.27 24.07
CA LEU A 365 35.13 42.90 22.69
C LEU A 365 34.70 41.45 22.41
N ARG A 366 35.00 40.50 23.30
CA ARG A 366 34.56 39.10 23.19
C ARG A 366 33.05 38.94 23.10
N LEU A 367 32.32 39.63 23.99
CA LEU A 367 30.86 39.55 24.02
C LEU A 367 30.24 40.11 22.73
N ASN A 368 30.70 41.28 22.29
CA ASN A 368 30.10 42.01 21.17
C ASN A 368 30.51 41.47 19.79
N THR A 369 31.49 40.57 19.71
CA THR A 369 31.98 40.02 18.43
C THR A 369 31.74 38.52 18.29
N LYS A 370 31.04 37.91 19.25
CA LYS A 370 30.69 36.49 19.23
C LYS A 370 29.63 36.22 18.16
N LEU A 371 29.86 35.18 17.35
CA LEU A 371 28.91 34.69 16.36
C LEU A 371 28.06 33.56 16.95
N GLU A 372 26.80 33.49 16.55
CA GLU A 372 25.83 32.48 16.96
C GLU A 372 25.38 31.62 15.76
N GLY A 373 25.24 30.31 15.99
CA GLY A 373 24.79 29.37 14.95
C GLY A 373 25.80 29.24 13.80
N ALA A 374 27.07 29.50 14.07
CA ALA A 374 28.13 29.65 13.08
C ALA A 374 29.37 28.82 13.45
N SER A 375 29.17 27.53 13.74
CA SER A 375 30.20 26.62 14.28
C SER A 375 31.56 26.61 13.56
N VAL A 376 31.59 26.86 12.25
CA VAL A 376 32.82 26.94 11.43
C VAL A 376 33.63 28.21 11.74
N TYR A 377 32.94 29.28 12.14
CA TYR A 377 33.49 30.62 12.38
C TYR A 377 33.63 30.94 13.86
N GLU A 378 33.01 30.14 14.73
CA GLU A 378 33.20 30.20 16.17
C GLU A 378 34.67 29.89 16.50
N SER A 379 35.42 30.91 16.89
CA SER A 379 36.71 30.70 17.54
C SER A 379 36.47 30.35 19.02
N ASP A 380 37.26 29.42 19.57
CA ASP A 380 37.49 29.36 21.02
C ASP A 380 37.76 30.78 21.55
N ASP A 381 37.21 31.14 22.72
CA ASP A 381 37.25 32.48 23.33
C ASP A 381 38.47 33.33 22.90
N LEU A 382 38.24 34.47 22.22
CA LEU A 382 39.28 35.34 21.65
C LEU A 382 40.45 35.54 22.63
N LYS A 383 41.63 34.99 22.30
CA LYS A 383 42.81 35.04 23.18
C LYS A 383 43.62 36.32 22.95
N LYS A 384 44.25 36.82 24.01
CA LYS A 384 45.10 38.02 23.98
C LYS A 384 46.23 37.93 22.94
N GLY A 385 46.90 36.78 22.87
CA GLY A 385 47.98 36.53 21.91
C GLY A 385 47.50 36.59 20.46
N GLU A 386 46.38 35.92 20.15
CA GLU A 386 45.79 35.91 18.82
C GLU A 386 45.31 37.30 18.39
N PHE A 387 44.69 38.04 19.31
CA PHE A 387 44.28 39.43 19.08
C PHE A 387 45.49 40.30 18.70
N ARG A 388 46.58 40.25 19.48
CA ARG A 388 47.81 41.01 19.22
C ARG A 388 48.41 40.68 17.85
N GLU A 389 48.49 39.40 17.51
CA GLU A 389 49.08 38.92 16.26
C GLU A 389 48.27 39.35 15.05
N LEU A 390 46.95 39.25 15.12
CA LEU A 390 46.06 39.49 13.97
C LEU A 390 45.54 40.92 13.85
N TYR A 391 45.70 41.77 14.88
CA TYR A 391 45.26 43.18 14.84
C TYR A 391 45.74 43.89 13.57
N PRO A 392 44.85 44.59 12.82
CA PRO A 392 43.48 45.02 13.17
C PRO A 392 42.34 44.06 12.81
N PHE A 393 42.63 42.78 12.58
CA PHE A 393 41.65 41.74 12.28
C PHE A 393 41.38 40.86 13.52
N LEU A 394 40.19 40.27 13.58
CA LEU A 394 39.85 39.22 14.54
C LEU A 394 40.03 37.83 13.89
N PRO A 395 40.25 36.75 14.66
CA PRO A 395 40.44 35.41 14.13
C PRO A 395 39.36 34.98 13.13
N GLN A 396 38.09 35.23 13.45
CA GLN A 396 36.94 34.91 12.60
C GLN A 396 36.97 35.60 11.23
N HIS A 397 37.61 36.78 11.12
CA HIS A 397 37.71 37.50 9.86
C HIS A 397 38.56 36.76 8.83
N PHE A 398 39.59 36.02 9.26
CA PHE A 398 40.39 35.19 8.37
C PHE A 398 39.58 34.00 7.87
N THR A 399 38.84 33.32 8.75
CA THR A 399 37.98 32.21 8.36
C THR A 399 36.91 32.67 7.37
N ILE A 400 36.23 33.79 7.66
CA ILE A 400 35.26 34.42 6.74
C ILE A 400 35.89 34.74 5.39
N LEU A 401 37.08 35.34 5.38
CA LEU A 401 37.77 35.71 4.14
C LEU A 401 38.11 34.48 3.28
N LEU A 402 38.64 33.41 3.90
CA LEU A 402 39.02 32.19 3.20
C LEU A 402 37.83 31.44 2.63
N GLU A 403 36.76 31.33 3.40
CA GLU A 403 35.51 30.72 2.94
C GLU A 403 34.88 31.55 1.80
N LEU A 404 34.85 32.87 1.95
CA LEU A 404 34.35 33.78 0.92
C LEU A 404 35.13 33.63 -0.40
N LEU A 405 36.46 33.55 -0.33
CA LEU A 405 37.28 33.33 -1.53
C LEU A 405 37.04 31.96 -2.15
N GLY A 406 36.88 30.92 -1.33
CA GLY A 406 36.48 29.59 -1.80
C GLY A 406 35.11 29.58 -2.47
N ARG A 407 34.18 30.46 -2.08
CA ARG A 407 32.86 30.61 -2.73
C ARG A 407 32.95 31.40 -4.03
N LEU A 408 33.76 32.46 -4.08
CA LEU A 408 33.96 33.29 -5.28
C LEU A 408 34.78 32.58 -6.36
N SER A 409 35.68 31.68 -6.00
CA SER A 409 36.46 30.89 -6.97
C SER A 409 35.59 29.89 -7.74
N LYS A 410 34.54 29.34 -7.12
CA LYS A 410 33.62 28.38 -7.74
C LYS A 410 32.88 28.95 -8.96
N SER A 411 32.53 30.24 -8.94
CA SER A 411 31.77 30.89 -10.01
C SER A 411 32.62 31.38 -11.18
N THR A 412 33.88 31.75 -10.91
CA THR A 412 34.82 32.35 -11.89
C THR A 412 35.89 31.37 -12.37
N GLY A 413 35.90 30.15 -11.84
CA GLY A 413 36.95 29.16 -12.11
C GLY A 413 38.32 29.58 -11.57
N GLY A 414 38.37 30.43 -10.53
CA GLY A 414 39.62 30.89 -9.90
C GLY A 414 40.45 31.88 -10.74
N THR A 415 40.11 32.07 -12.01
CA THR A 415 40.85 32.95 -12.92
C THR A 415 40.67 34.42 -12.55
N GLY A 416 41.79 35.09 -12.23
CA GLY A 416 41.82 36.51 -11.89
C GLY A 416 41.55 36.88 -10.43
N LEU A 417 41.24 35.92 -9.55
CA LEU A 417 41.09 36.17 -8.11
C LEU A 417 42.44 36.44 -7.43
N ARG A 418 42.43 37.30 -6.40
CA ARG A 418 43.61 37.67 -5.60
C ARG A 418 43.83 36.67 -4.46
N SER A 419 45.08 36.44 -4.07
CA SER A 419 45.42 35.62 -2.90
C SER A 419 44.88 36.25 -1.60
N ALA A 420 44.61 35.42 -0.58
CA ALA A 420 44.12 35.90 0.72
C ALA A 420 45.06 36.95 1.34
N ILE A 421 46.38 36.74 1.23
CA ILE A 421 47.41 37.68 1.70
C ILE A 421 47.28 39.02 0.98
N LYS A 422 47.07 39.00 -0.35
CA LYS A 422 46.91 40.21 -1.14
C LYS A 422 45.65 40.98 -0.74
N ILE A 423 44.56 40.29 -0.45
CA ILE A 423 43.31 40.94 0.01
C ILE A 423 43.49 41.55 1.39
N VAL A 424 44.16 40.88 2.33
CA VAL A 424 44.50 41.45 3.63
C VAL A 424 45.33 42.73 3.47
N GLN A 425 46.30 42.74 2.55
CA GLN A 425 47.07 43.94 2.20
C GLN A 425 46.17 45.05 1.61
N ASP A 426 45.29 44.71 0.66
CA ASP A 426 44.39 45.67 0.03
C ASP A 426 43.40 46.28 1.05
N VAL A 427 42.94 45.50 2.04
CA VAL A 427 42.13 46.01 3.16
C VAL A 427 42.92 47.02 3.99
N LEU A 428 44.23 46.82 4.19
CA LEU A 428 45.09 47.72 4.96
C LEU A 428 45.43 49.02 4.22
N ILE A 429 45.84 48.96 2.95
CA ILE A 429 46.46 50.11 2.24
C ILE A 429 45.85 50.47 0.87
N ASP A 430 44.93 49.66 0.32
CA ASP A 430 44.23 49.88 -0.96
C ASP A 430 45.09 50.42 -2.13
N ARG A 431 46.19 49.72 -2.43
CA ARG A 431 47.19 50.21 -3.38
C ARG A 431 46.66 50.36 -4.81
N ASP A 432 45.74 49.49 -5.22
CA ASP A 432 45.14 49.48 -6.56
C ASP A 432 43.97 50.48 -6.69
N SER A 433 43.71 51.32 -5.68
CA SER A 433 42.56 52.25 -5.60
C SER A 433 41.22 51.55 -5.86
N VAL A 434 41.06 50.36 -5.28
CA VAL A 434 39.87 49.53 -5.45
C VAL A 434 38.68 50.18 -4.73
N ARG A 435 38.92 50.88 -3.61
CA ARG A 435 37.92 51.61 -2.82
C ARG A 435 38.05 53.11 -3.08
N SER A 436 37.30 53.61 -4.07
CA SER A 436 37.31 55.04 -4.40
C SER A 436 36.82 55.88 -3.21
N GLY A 437 37.66 56.77 -2.69
CA GLY A 437 37.27 57.79 -1.69
C GLY A 437 37.29 57.37 -0.21
N MET A 438 37.55 56.10 0.14
CA MET A 438 37.55 55.65 1.54
C MET A 438 38.94 55.73 2.20
N LYS A 439 38.99 56.13 3.48
CA LYS A 439 40.23 56.04 4.29
C LYS A 439 40.61 54.57 4.51
N VAL A 440 41.78 54.20 3.99
CA VAL A 440 42.39 52.86 4.16
C VAL A 440 42.61 52.53 5.64
N LEU A 441 42.42 51.26 6.02
CA LEU A 441 42.39 50.84 7.42
C LEU A 441 43.69 51.16 8.17
N ALA A 442 44.85 51.02 7.53
CA ALA A 442 46.15 51.29 8.14
C ALA A 442 46.35 52.76 8.59
N ASN A 443 45.61 53.71 7.99
CA ASN A 443 45.67 55.13 8.33
C ASN A 443 44.59 55.54 9.35
N ARG A 444 43.74 54.62 9.80
CA ARG A 444 42.73 54.88 10.84
C ARG A 444 43.38 54.93 12.23
N GLU A 445 42.61 55.43 13.18
CA GLU A 445 43.01 55.55 14.58
C GLU A 445 43.29 54.18 15.19
N LEU A 446 44.29 54.13 16.09
CA LEU A 446 44.59 52.93 16.85
C LEU A 446 43.34 52.48 17.63
N GLY A 447 43.07 51.18 17.62
CA GLY A 447 41.85 50.59 18.19
C GLY A 447 40.76 50.28 17.17
N THR A 448 40.82 50.83 15.96
CA THR A 448 39.87 50.47 14.88
C THR A 448 40.06 49.02 14.43
N LEU A 449 38.97 48.34 14.09
CA LEU A 449 38.95 46.96 13.59
C LEU A 449 38.51 46.90 12.12
N ALA A 450 38.95 45.86 11.42
CA ALA A 450 38.35 45.48 10.14
C ALA A 450 36.92 44.95 10.36
N THR A 451 36.03 45.15 9.39
CA THR A 451 34.65 44.64 9.40
C THR A 451 34.33 43.94 8.08
N THR A 452 33.23 43.19 8.01
CA THR A 452 32.72 42.62 6.75
C THR A 452 32.45 43.65 5.67
N VAL A 453 32.12 44.89 6.05
CA VAL A 453 32.01 46.03 5.12
C VAL A 453 33.33 46.25 4.39
N THR A 454 34.45 46.26 5.12
CA THR A 454 35.78 46.46 4.51
C THR A 454 36.13 45.33 3.54
N PHE A 455 35.68 44.10 3.82
CA PHE A 455 35.85 42.95 2.92
C PHE A 455 34.98 43.06 1.68
N TYR A 456 33.69 43.40 1.84
CA TYR A 456 32.78 43.62 0.73
C TYR A 456 33.33 44.69 -0.22
N ASP A 457 33.75 45.84 0.31
CA ASP A 457 34.25 46.94 -0.52
C ASP A 457 35.55 46.55 -1.25
N THR A 458 36.42 45.75 -0.62
CA THR A 458 37.67 45.26 -1.23
C THR A 458 37.41 44.18 -2.30
N LEU A 459 36.34 43.39 -2.15
CA LEU A 459 35.98 42.29 -3.04
C LEU A 459 34.78 42.62 -3.95
N ARG A 460 34.33 43.88 -4.00
CA ARG A 460 33.10 44.28 -4.69
C ARG A 460 33.06 43.83 -6.14
N ARG A 461 34.17 43.98 -6.87
CA ARG A 461 34.29 43.56 -8.28
C ARG A 461 34.16 42.03 -8.42
N ASP A 462 34.81 41.29 -7.52
CA ASP A 462 34.80 39.82 -7.52
C ASP A 462 33.39 39.30 -7.18
N ILE A 463 32.70 39.96 -6.23
CA ILE A 463 31.31 39.68 -5.84
C ILE A 463 30.32 40.04 -6.95
N ASP A 464 30.48 41.17 -7.63
CA ASP A 464 29.55 41.58 -8.70
C ASP A 464 29.59 40.64 -9.91
N GLN A 465 30.78 40.16 -10.27
CA GLN A 465 30.97 39.15 -11.32
C GLN A 465 30.32 37.80 -10.97
N SER A 466 30.40 37.39 -9.71
CA SER A 466 30.00 36.05 -9.26
C SER A 466 28.55 35.97 -8.75
N PHE A 467 28.10 37.04 -8.09
CA PHE A 467 26.85 37.13 -7.33
C PHE A 467 26.10 38.43 -7.64
N THR A 468 25.95 38.78 -8.91
CA THR A 468 25.36 40.04 -9.40
C THR A 468 24.05 40.45 -8.71
N HIS A 469 23.17 39.50 -8.38
CA HIS A 469 21.91 39.82 -7.67
C HIS A 469 22.11 40.36 -6.25
N VAL A 470 23.13 39.90 -5.53
CA VAL A 470 23.48 40.36 -4.17
C VAL A 470 24.15 41.72 -4.28
N ALA A 471 25.07 41.89 -5.24
CA ALA A 471 25.72 43.18 -5.50
C ALA A 471 24.70 44.26 -5.84
N LYS A 472 23.74 43.97 -6.74
CA LYS A 472 22.61 44.87 -7.05
C LYS A 472 21.75 45.19 -5.82
N GLY A 473 21.50 44.21 -4.96
CA GLY A 473 20.76 44.43 -3.71
C GLY A 473 21.45 45.46 -2.80
N VAL A 474 22.77 45.38 -2.66
CA VAL A 474 23.55 46.39 -1.93
C VAL A 474 23.53 47.74 -2.65
N GLU A 475 23.63 47.78 -3.98
CA GLU A 475 23.54 49.03 -4.74
C GLU A 475 22.20 49.73 -4.61
N ASP A 476 21.09 48.97 -4.56
CA ASP A 476 19.76 49.51 -4.34
C ASP A 476 19.66 50.18 -2.94
N VAL A 477 20.23 49.54 -1.91
CA VAL A 477 20.33 50.11 -0.56
C VAL A 477 21.19 51.37 -0.55
N VAL A 478 22.37 51.33 -1.17
CA VAL A 478 23.29 52.48 -1.25
C VAL A 478 22.63 53.66 -1.96
N LYS A 479 21.81 53.43 -2.99
CA LYS A 479 21.05 54.48 -3.68
C LYS A 479 19.95 55.08 -2.80
N ALA A 480 19.29 54.28 -1.98
CA ALA A 480 18.18 54.72 -1.13
C ALA A 480 18.65 55.45 0.13
N PHE A 481 19.69 54.94 0.80
CA PHE A 481 20.12 55.41 2.13
C PHE A 481 21.49 56.12 2.12
N GLY A 482 22.29 55.99 1.06
CA GLY A 482 23.64 56.54 0.94
C GLY A 482 24.74 55.55 1.31
N GLU A 483 25.96 55.76 0.79
CA GLU A 483 27.08 54.81 0.90
C GLU A 483 27.70 54.71 2.31
N GLU A 484 27.58 55.76 3.12
CA GLU A 484 28.07 55.80 4.52
C GLU A 484 26.95 55.54 5.56
N SER A 485 25.78 55.07 5.12
CA SER A 485 24.65 54.76 6.01
C SER A 485 24.84 53.44 6.76
N THR A 486 24.18 53.30 7.93
CA THR A 486 24.21 52.03 8.68
C THR A 486 23.47 50.94 7.91
N GLU A 487 22.43 51.30 7.17
CA GLU A 487 21.68 50.43 6.25
C GLU A 487 22.58 49.86 5.15
N ALA A 488 23.45 50.67 4.55
CA ALA A 488 24.43 50.20 3.58
C ALA A 488 25.45 49.24 4.22
N ASP A 489 25.92 49.52 5.44
CA ASP A 489 26.84 48.64 6.17
C ASP A 489 26.21 47.28 6.52
N VAL A 490 24.95 47.29 6.97
CA VAL A 490 24.14 46.08 7.18
C VAL A 490 23.98 45.30 5.88
N ALA A 491 23.61 45.98 4.79
CA ALA A 491 23.45 45.37 3.47
C ALA A 491 24.74 44.70 2.96
N LYS A 492 25.89 45.37 3.08
CA LYS A 492 27.21 44.82 2.70
C LYS A 492 27.57 43.59 3.55
N THR A 493 27.23 43.60 4.84
CA THR A 493 27.47 42.46 5.73
C THR A 493 26.55 41.28 5.41
N VAL A 494 25.26 41.53 5.20
CA VAL A 494 24.29 40.53 4.75
C VAL A 494 24.72 39.91 3.42
N ALA A 495 25.26 40.71 2.49
CA ALA A 495 25.79 40.21 1.23
C ALA A 495 26.92 39.19 1.42
N ILE A 496 27.88 39.47 2.30
CA ILE A 496 28.97 38.55 2.62
C ILE A 496 28.41 37.26 3.24
N LEU A 497 27.57 37.38 4.28
CA LEU A 497 27.01 36.23 4.99
C LEU A 497 26.14 35.35 4.08
N GLN A 498 25.37 35.96 3.18
CA GLN A 498 24.55 35.24 2.22
C GLN A 498 25.39 34.44 1.20
N ILE A 499 26.59 34.92 0.83
CA ILE A 499 27.52 34.20 -0.06
C ILE A 499 28.16 33.00 0.67
N LEU A 500 28.41 33.14 1.96
CA LEU A 500 29.01 32.06 2.77
C LEU A 500 28.05 30.88 2.97
N GLU A 501 26.73 31.13 3.06
CA GLU A 501 25.64 30.17 3.31
C GLU A 501 25.68 29.48 4.70
N ASN A 502 26.86 29.24 5.26
CA ASN A 502 27.11 28.54 6.53
C ASN A 502 27.26 29.47 7.76
N CYS A 503 26.98 30.77 7.60
CA CYS A 503 26.85 31.72 8.71
C CYS A 503 25.53 32.47 8.53
N PRO A 504 24.54 32.28 9.43
CA PRO A 504 23.24 32.90 9.25
C PRO A 504 23.35 34.41 9.46
N ALA A 505 22.75 35.19 8.55
CA ALA A 505 22.71 36.65 8.61
C ALA A 505 21.68 37.16 9.62
N THR A 506 21.75 36.67 10.86
CA THR A 506 20.93 37.15 11.97
C THR A 506 21.39 38.55 12.37
N ARG A 507 20.48 39.32 12.98
CA ARG A 507 20.80 40.68 13.43
C ARG A 507 21.97 40.72 14.42
N SER A 508 22.07 39.72 15.30
CA SER A 508 23.20 39.54 16.22
C SER A 508 24.52 39.29 15.47
N ASN A 509 24.56 38.37 14.50
CA ASN A 509 25.77 38.10 13.71
C ASN A 509 26.19 39.30 12.86
N VAL A 510 25.23 40.02 12.28
CA VAL A 510 25.50 41.25 11.53
C VAL A 510 26.09 42.32 12.45
N SER A 511 25.55 42.51 13.66
CA SER A 511 26.09 43.41 14.68
C SER A 511 27.52 43.05 15.07
N ALA A 512 27.79 41.77 15.31
CA ALA A 512 29.11 41.27 15.68
C ALA A 512 30.19 41.55 14.61
N LEU A 513 29.83 41.43 13.33
CA LEU A 513 30.75 41.65 12.21
C LEU A 513 30.88 43.12 11.78
N LEU A 514 29.97 43.98 12.24
CA LEU A 514 30.01 45.43 12.08
C LEU A 514 30.73 46.15 13.23
N HIS A 515 31.22 45.43 14.23
CA HIS A 515 31.85 46.02 15.40
C HIS A 515 33.09 46.86 15.02
N PRO A 516 33.08 48.20 15.21
CA PRO A 516 34.02 49.09 14.50
C PRO A 516 35.38 49.29 15.18
N SER A 517 35.47 49.16 16.50
CA SER A 517 36.71 49.36 17.27
C SER A 517 36.70 48.58 18.59
N ILE A 518 37.87 48.40 19.20
CA ILE A 518 38.05 47.69 20.48
C ILE A 518 37.20 48.30 21.62
N GLU A 519 37.05 49.62 21.60
CA GLU A 519 36.37 50.39 22.66
C GLU A 519 34.87 50.57 22.40
N ALA A 520 34.39 50.19 21.22
CA ALA A 520 33.01 50.44 20.81
C ALA A 520 32.00 49.68 21.69
N THR A 521 30.82 50.27 21.84
CA THR A 521 29.66 49.59 22.42
C THR A 521 29.04 48.61 21.41
N SER A 522 28.05 47.81 21.87
CA SER A 522 27.25 46.97 20.98
C SER A 522 26.65 47.79 19.83
N GLN A 523 26.56 47.20 18.64
CA GLN A 523 25.91 47.80 17.48
C GLN A 523 24.47 47.28 17.28
N GLU A 524 23.96 46.44 18.19
CA GLU A 524 22.66 45.77 18.04
C GLU A 524 21.52 46.75 17.78
N ASP A 525 21.32 47.76 18.63
CA ASP A 525 20.24 48.75 18.46
C ASP A 525 20.27 49.44 17.08
N LYS A 526 21.48 49.75 16.58
CA LYS A 526 21.65 50.39 15.28
C LYS A 526 21.35 49.43 14.13
N VAL A 527 21.81 48.18 14.25
CA VAL A 527 21.56 47.13 13.27
C VAL A 527 20.09 46.75 13.24
N ASP A 528 19.41 46.69 14.38
CA ASP A 528 17.97 46.44 14.46
C ASP A 528 17.18 47.55 13.77
N THR A 529 17.50 48.81 14.07
CA THR A 529 16.86 49.97 13.41
C THR A 529 17.09 49.93 11.90
N ALA A 530 18.34 49.68 11.46
CA ALA A 530 18.68 49.60 10.04
C ALA A 530 17.99 48.41 9.35
N ALA A 531 17.90 47.24 10.00
CA ALA A 531 17.20 46.08 9.48
C ALA A 531 15.68 46.34 9.34
N GLU A 532 15.08 47.02 10.30
CA GLU A 532 13.66 47.43 10.23
C GLU A 532 13.42 48.41 9.09
N ASN A 533 14.28 49.42 8.91
CA ASN A 533 14.22 50.35 7.78
C ASN A 533 14.31 49.61 6.44
N LEU A 534 15.26 48.68 6.34
CA LEU A 534 15.49 47.86 5.14
C LEU A 534 14.30 46.93 4.82
N LEU A 535 13.67 46.32 5.83
CA LEU A 535 12.50 45.45 5.67
C LEU A 535 11.21 46.23 5.41
N GLY A 536 11.14 47.49 5.86
CA GLY A 536 10.00 48.39 5.66
C GLY A 536 9.97 49.09 4.30
N ASP A 537 11.09 49.16 3.59
CA ASP A 537 11.18 49.79 2.27
C ASP A 537 10.95 48.80 1.13
N ASP A 538 9.77 48.87 0.49
CA ASP A 538 9.36 48.02 -0.63
C ASP A 538 10.28 48.14 -1.86
N SER A 539 11.10 49.19 -2.00
CA SER A 539 12.06 49.33 -3.09
C SER A 539 13.27 48.39 -2.89
N ILE A 540 13.64 48.11 -1.64
CA ILE A 540 14.74 47.23 -1.28
C ILE A 540 14.34 45.77 -1.46
N ARG A 541 15.31 44.92 -1.84
CA ARG A 541 15.08 43.51 -2.17
C ARG A 541 15.55 42.59 -1.05
N ILE A 542 15.33 42.96 0.20
CA ILE A 542 15.75 42.20 1.36
C ILE A 542 14.54 41.62 2.09
N SER A 543 14.71 40.47 2.71
CA SER A 543 13.68 39.81 3.53
C SER A 543 14.33 39.11 4.71
N GLU A 544 13.56 38.90 5.76
CA GLU A 544 13.98 38.12 6.93
C GLU A 544 13.27 36.77 6.90
N VAL A 545 14.05 35.69 6.81
CA VAL A 545 13.54 34.32 6.79
C VAL A 545 14.34 33.47 7.76
N ASP A 546 13.62 32.81 8.67
CA ASP A 546 14.20 32.06 9.79
C ASP A 546 15.20 32.91 10.60
N ASP A 547 14.80 34.16 10.91
CA ASP A 547 15.58 35.15 11.67
C ASP A 547 16.91 35.56 11.00
N ALA A 548 17.07 35.29 9.71
CA ALA A 548 18.22 35.71 8.90
C ALA A 548 17.81 36.62 7.73
N LEU A 549 18.53 37.74 7.59
CA LEU A 549 18.38 38.70 6.51
C LEU A 549 18.96 38.14 5.20
N ARG A 550 18.24 38.32 4.09
CA ARG A 550 18.70 37.86 2.77
C ARG A 550 18.17 38.71 1.62
N PHE A 551 19.01 38.92 0.62
CA PHE A 551 18.61 39.49 -0.66
C PHE A 551 17.83 38.48 -1.50
N LEU A 552 16.66 38.90 -1.95
CA LEU A 552 15.78 38.15 -2.82
C LEU A 552 16.14 38.37 -4.30
N SER A 553 16.05 37.32 -5.11
CA SER A 553 16.04 37.48 -6.56
C SER A 553 14.73 38.12 -7.03
N GLU A 554 14.71 38.71 -8.23
CA GLU A 554 13.49 39.34 -8.78
C GLU A 554 12.31 38.37 -8.81
N LYS A 555 12.55 37.14 -9.28
CA LYS A 555 11.53 36.10 -9.31
C LYS A 555 11.02 35.74 -7.91
N VAL A 556 11.90 35.65 -6.91
CA VAL A 556 11.49 35.34 -5.53
C VAL A 556 10.73 36.51 -4.91
N LYS A 557 11.10 37.77 -5.20
CA LYS A 557 10.34 38.95 -4.76
C LYS A 557 8.92 38.96 -5.33
N GLU A 558 8.74 38.57 -6.60
CA GLU A 558 7.41 38.37 -7.19
C GLU A 558 6.62 37.26 -6.49
N LEU A 559 7.26 36.15 -6.13
CA LEU A 559 6.62 35.06 -5.38
C LEU A 559 6.20 35.50 -3.97
N GLU A 560 7.05 36.27 -3.28
CA GLU A 560 6.71 36.80 -1.95
C GLU A 560 5.54 37.79 -2.03
N LYS A 561 5.49 38.63 -3.07
CA LYS A 561 4.33 39.49 -3.32
C LYS A 561 3.06 38.67 -3.56
N LYS A 562 3.12 37.67 -4.46
CA LYS A 562 2.01 36.74 -4.71
C LYS A 562 1.58 36.00 -3.45
N ARG A 563 2.51 35.63 -2.56
CA ARG A 563 2.23 35.00 -1.27
C ARG A 563 1.43 35.92 -0.36
N LYS A 564 1.85 37.19 -0.22
CA LYS A 564 1.15 38.19 0.60
C LYS A 564 -0.26 38.49 0.08
N GLU A 565 -0.49 38.40 -1.23
CA GLU A 565 -1.81 38.57 -1.85
C GLU A 565 -2.77 37.38 -1.61
N ILE A 566 -2.29 36.24 -1.11
CA ILE A 566 -3.14 35.09 -0.77
C ILE A 566 -3.88 35.39 0.53
N VAL A 567 -5.21 35.50 0.43
CA VAL A 567 -6.10 35.67 1.58
C VAL A 567 -6.90 34.37 1.78
N PRO A 568 -6.77 33.67 2.93
CA PRO A 568 -7.60 32.51 3.22
C PRO A 568 -9.05 32.90 3.48
N GLY A 569 -9.99 32.05 3.07
CA GLY A 569 -11.41 32.21 3.39
C GLY A 569 -11.78 31.51 4.70
N VAL A 570 -13.00 31.77 5.19
CA VAL A 570 -13.55 31.12 6.40
C VAL A 570 -13.54 29.59 6.29
N ARG A 571 -13.71 29.04 5.07
CA ARG A 571 -13.68 27.61 4.81
C ARG A 571 -12.29 27.02 5.08
N GLU A 572 -11.24 27.71 4.67
CA GLU A 572 -9.85 27.32 4.82
C GLU A 572 -9.44 27.35 6.30
N HIS A 573 -9.88 28.37 7.06
CA HIS A 573 -9.67 28.41 8.52
C HIS A 573 -10.29 27.19 9.20
N ARG A 574 -11.55 26.90 8.87
CA ARG A 574 -12.25 25.73 9.41
C ARG A 574 -11.53 24.44 9.04
N ARG A 575 -11.09 24.29 7.78
CA ARG A 575 -10.38 23.09 7.31
C ARG A 575 -9.08 22.86 8.07
N ILE A 576 -8.21 23.87 8.16
CA ILE A 576 -6.89 23.75 8.80
C ILE A 576 -7.05 23.45 10.29
N ARG A 577 -7.92 24.19 10.98
CA ARG A 577 -8.21 23.98 12.40
C ARG A 577 -8.79 22.60 12.67
N ASN A 578 -9.82 22.20 11.94
CA ASN A 578 -10.50 20.91 12.17
C ASN A 578 -9.58 19.72 11.86
N ASN A 579 -8.74 19.82 10.83
CA ASN A 579 -7.72 18.82 10.55
C ASN A 579 -6.72 18.71 11.69
N LYS A 580 -6.25 19.84 12.24
CA LYS A 580 -5.32 19.81 13.37
C LYS A 580 -5.96 19.24 14.64
N ILE A 581 -7.22 19.57 14.93
CA ILE A 581 -7.98 18.97 16.04
C ILE A 581 -8.10 17.45 15.85
N LYS A 582 -8.40 16.99 14.64
CA LYS A 582 -8.43 15.56 14.32
C LYS A 582 -7.08 14.87 14.58
N GLU A 583 -5.98 15.49 14.18
CA GLU A 583 -4.63 14.98 14.43
C GLU A 583 -4.32 14.91 15.94
N ILE A 584 -4.70 15.93 16.72
CA ILE A 584 -4.50 15.98 18.17
C ILE A 584 -5.13 14.77 18.88
N PHE A 585 -6.35 14.43 18.49
CA PHE A 585 -7.13 13.30 19.03
C PHE A 585 -6.97 12.01 18.21
N THR A 586 -5.87 11.84 17.47
CA THR A 586 -5.54 10.56 16.82
C THR A 586 -4.40 9.87 17.59
N PRO A 587 -4.63 8.68 18.19
CA PRO A 587 -5.88 7.92 18.20
C PRO A 587 -6.95 8.52 19.12
N LEU A 588 -8.23 8.28 18.79
CA LEU A 588 -9.36 8.74 19.61
C LEU A 588 -9.27 8.23 21.05
N PRO A 589 -9.78 8.98 22.05
CA PRO A 589 -9.79 8.54 23.44
C PRO A 589 -10.45 7.17 23.61
N LYS A 590 -9.81 6.29 24.39
CA LYS A 590 -10.28 4.92 24.61
C LYS A 590 -10.27 4.58 26.10
N ALA A 591 -11.22 3.76 26.51
CA ALA A 591 -11.32 3.20 27.84
C ALA A 591 -11.62 1.70 27.75
N ASN A 592 -11.10 0.92 28.70
CA ASN A 592 -11.48 -0.48 28.86
C ASN A 592 -12.32 -0.61 30.13
N ILE A 593 -13.52 -1.20 30.01
CA ILE A 593 -14.41 -1.48 31.14
C ILE A 593 -14.32 -2.97 31.46
N HIS A 594 -14.05 -3.30 32.73
CA HIS A 594 -13.93 -4.67 33.26
C HIS A 594 -13.02 -5.61 32.43
N GLY A 595 -12.06 -5.06 31.69
CA GLY A 595 -11.17 -5.83 30.81
C GLY A 595 -11.83 -6.50 29.60
N ALA A 596 -13.15 -6.39 29.43
CA ALA A 596 -13.93 -7.12 28.42
C ALA A 596 -14.48 -6.22 27.30
N LYS A 597 -14.79 -4.94 27.56
CA LYS A 597 -15.29 -3.99 26.55
C LYS A 597 -14.35 -2.81 26.39
N GLN A 598 -13.92 -2.56 25.16
CA GLN A 598 -13.25 -1.32 24.79
C GLN A 598 -14.28 -0.29 24.29
N VAL A 599 -14.34 0.85 24.96
CA VAL A 599 -15.12 2.02 24.56
C VAL A 599 -14.19 3.03 23.92
N GLN A 600 -14.62 3.63 22.82
CA GLN A 600 -13.92 4.75 22.18
C GLN A 600 -14.90 5.90 22.00
N ALA A 601 -14.47 7.11 22.34
CA ALA A 601 -15.28 8.30 22.13
C ALA A 601 -15.09 8.84 20.71
N GLY A 602 -16.20 9.07 19.99
CA GLY A 602 -16.20 9.89 18.77
C GLY A 602 -15.84 11.34 19.10
N LEU A 603 -15.43 12.12 18.10
CA LEU A 603 -15.05 13.51 18.25
C LEU A 603 -15.92 14.39 17.36
N LYS A 604 -16.59 15.35 18.00
CA LYS A 604 -17.38 16.41 17.38
C LYS A 604 -16.87 17.76 17.84
N LEU A 605 -17.09 18.77 17.01
CA LEU A 605 -16.85 20.17 17.36
C LEU A 605 -18.20 20.87 17.45
N ASP A 606 -18.50 21.48 18.60
CA ASP A 606 -19.65 22.36 18.71
C ASP A 606 -19.34 23.70 18.04
N THR A 607 -20.33 24.21 17.30
CA THR A 607 -20.23 25.49 16.62
C THR A 607 -21.52 26.27 16.79
N SER A 608 -21.49 27.57 16.52
CA SER A 608 -22.67 28.43 16.53
C SER A 608 -23.81 27.96 15.59
N HIS A 609 -23.53 27.02 14.68
CA HIS A 609 -24.49 26.46 13.72
C HIS A 609 -24.79 24.97 13.97
N GLY A 610 -24.38 24.44 15.12
CA GLY A 610 -24.55 23.04 15.50
C GLY A 610 -23.24 22.23 15.49
N GLU A 611 -23.36 20.95 15.83
CA GLU A 611 -22.23 20.03 15.97
C GLU A 611 -21.74 19.51 14.63
N ILE A 612 -20.42 19.59 14.42
CA ILE A 612 -19.76 19.08 13.22
C ILE A 612 -18.96 17.84 13.60
N SER A 613 -19.21 16.73 12.91
CA SER A 613 -18.42 15.51 13.09
C SER A 613 -17.00 15.67 12.56
N ILE A 614 -16.01 15.36 13.40
CA ILE A 614 -14.59 15.36 13.04
C ILE A 614 -14.11 13.94 12.77
N GLN A 615 -14.45 13.00 13.65
CA GLN A 615 -14.07 11.59 13.54
C GLN A 615 -14.93 10.70 14.45
N GLY A 616 -15.34 9.51 13.98
CA GLY A 616 -16.03 8.53 14.84
C GLY A 616 -17.50 8.84 15.14
N ASP A 617 -18.25 9.32 14.15
CA ASP A 617 -19.68 9.66 14.31
C ASP A 617 -20.56 8.46 14.68
N ASN A 618 -20.12 7.25 14.33
CA ASN A 618 -20.79 5.99 14.66
C ASN A 618 -20.45 5.43 16.05
N ARG A 619 -19.76 6.20 16.89
CA ARG A 619 -19.44 5.80 18.28
C ARG A 619 -20.60 6.14 19.20
N GLU A 620 -20.90 5.25 20.14
CA GLU A 620 -21.95 5.44 21.14
C GLU A 620 -21.66 6.64 22.05
N VAL A 621 -20.40 6.75 22.50
CA VAL A 621 -19.94 7.88 23.31
C VAL A 621 -19.37 8.94 22.38
N GLN A 622 -19.78 10.19 22.55
CA GLN A 622 -19.28 11.33 21.78
C GLN A 622 -18.56 12.31 22.71
N LEU A 623 -17.37 12.75 22.31
CA LEU A 623 -16.65 13.88 22.89
C LEU A 623 -16.91 15.11 22.01
N VAL A 624 -17.66 16.07 22.54
CA VAL A 624 -17.99 17.32 21.85
C VAL A 624 -17.09 18.43 22.39
N LEU A 625 -16.17 18.91 21.57
CA LEU A 625 -15.29 20.02 21.89
C LEU A 625 -15.98 21.35 21.56
N ASP A 626 -15.99 22.30 22.50
CA ASP A 626 -16.41 23.69 22.27
C ASP A 626 -15.22 24.63 22.54
N LEU A 627 -14.82 25.39 21.52
CA LEU A 627 -13.72 26.35 21.60
C LEU A 627 -14.28 27.76 21.82
N VAL A 628 -14.26 28.20 23.08
CA VAL A 628 -14.93 29.42 23.55
C VAL A 628 -13.92 30.53 23.83
N ALA A 629 -14.22 31.77 23.44
CA ALA A 629 -13.38 32.92 23.76
C ALA A 629 -13.19 33.05 25.29
N GLU A 630 -12.00 33.50 25.71
CA GLU A 630 -11.63 33.62 27.13
C GLU A 630 -12.68 34.40 27.96
N SER A 631 -13.26 35.46 27.41
CA SER A 631 -14.28 36.29 28.07
C SER A 631 -15.62 35.57 28.31
N GLN A 632 -15.91 34.50 27.57
CA GLN A 632 -17.18 33.76 27.62
C GLN A 632 -17.04 32.40 28.30
N TYR A 633 -15.80 31.95 28.58
CA TYR A 633 -15.49 30.60 29.05
C TYR A 633 -16.32 30.17 30.28
N GLU A 634 -16.32 30.96 31.37
CA GLU A 634 -17.05 30.58 32.59
C GLU A 634 -18.57 30.58 32.39
N ALA A 635 -19.11 31.49 31.58
CA ALA A 635 -20.54 31.54 31.28
C ALA A 635 -21.00 30.29 30.49
N THR A 636 -20.26 29.93 29.43
CA THR A 636 -20.57 28.74 28.61
C THR A 636 -20.39 27.46 29.41
N LYS A 637 -19.32 27.33 30.20
CA LYS A 637 -19.13 26.18 31.10
C LYS A 637 -20.31 26.01 32.07
N GLN A 638 -20.80 27.10 32.69
CA GLN A 638 -21.97 27.04 33.57
C GLN A 638 -23.25 26.64 32.84
N GLU A 639 -23.47 27.13 31.61
CA GLU A 639 -24.60 26.73 30.77
C GLU A 639 -24.57 25.22 30.48
N TYR A 640 -23.39 24.68 30.16
CA TYR A 640 -23.24 23.26 29.88
C TYR A 640 -23.49 22.40 31.11
N VAL A 641 -23.04 22.84 32.29
CA VAL A 641 -23.27 22.18 33.57
C VAL A 641 -24.76 22.19 33.96
N GLN A 642 -25.46 23.31 33.76
CA GLN A 642 -26.83 23.46 34.27
C GLN A 642 -27.92 23.01 33.29
N LYS A 643 -27.63 23.04 31.97
CA LYS A 643 -28.65 22.84 30.94
C LYS A 643 -28.24 21.81 29.90
N LYS A 644 -27.13 22.04 29.18
CA LYS A 644 -26.84 21.27 27.95
C LYS A 644 -26.50 19.81 28.24
N SER A 645 -25.54 19.56 29.16
CA SER A 645 -25.06 18.20 29.46
C SER A 645 -26.06 17.30 30.21
N THR A 646 -27.16 17.87 30.70
CA THR A 646 -28.21 17.16 31.43
C THR A 646 -29.43 16.82 30.57
N GLN A 647 -29.44 17.18 29.29
CA GLN A 647 -30.52 16.80 28.36
C GLN A 647 -30.40 15.33 27.97
N ASP A 648 -31.55 14.66 27.82
CA ASP A 648 -31.62 13.23 27.44
C ASP A 648 -30.89 12.93 26.12
N THR A 649 -30.89 13.86 25.17
CA THR A 649 -30.19 13.73 23.88
C THR A 649 -28.65 13.63 24.03
N TYR A 650 -28.11 14.01 25.18
CA TYR A 650 -26.68 14.06 25.47
C TYR A 650 -26.28 13.07 26.58
N GLU A 651 -27.11 12.06 26.86
CA GLU A 651 -26.89 11.10 27.94
C GLU A 651 -25.54 10.34 27.83
N ASN A 652 -25.00 10.19 26.61
CA ASN A 652 -23.74 9.52 26.29
C ASN A 652 -22.67 10.49 25.76
N THR A 653 -22.84 11.80 26.00
CA THR A 653 -21.97 12.84 25.45
C THR A 653 -21.13 13.50 26.54
N ILE A 654 -19.82 13.51 26.33
CA ILE A 654 -18.85 14.25 27.13
C ILE A 654 -18.58 15.56 26.42
N PHE A 655 -18.77 16.68 27.10
CA PHE A 655 -18.41 17.99 26.54
C PHE A 655 -17.03 18.42 27.02
N LEU A 656 -16.22 18.98 26.14
CA LEU A 656 -14.96 19.64 26.48
C LEU A 656 -15.11 21.16 26.27
N VAL A 657 -15.40 21.81 27.40
CA VAL A 657 -15.20 23.21 27.75
C VAL A 657 -13.81 23.78 27.45
N ALA A 658 -13.43 24.23 26.24
CA ALA A 658 -12.04 24.67 25.98
C ALA A 658 -11.91 26.16 25.66
N ARG A 659 -10.78 26.75 26.03
CA ARG A 659 -10.47 28.16 25.72
C ARG A 659 -9.94 28.26 24.30
N LYS A 660 -10.50 29.17 23.50
CA LYS A 660 -10.10 29.42 22.12
C LYS A 660 -8.87 30.34 22.09
N PRO A 661 -7.69 29.86 21.65
CA PRO A 661 -6.55 30.73 21.39
C PRO A 661 -6.80 31.61 20.16
N ASP A 662 -6.10 32.73 20.07
CA ASP A 662 -6.09 33.57 18.87
C ASP A 662 -5.17 32.94 17.81
N LEU A 663 -5.77 32.40 16.76
CA LEU A 663 -5.10 31.53 15.78
C LEU A 663 -5.20 32.05 14.36
N ASP A 664 -5.95 33.12 14.11
CA ASP A 664 -6.32 33.51 12.75
C ASP A 664 -5.07 33.89 11.95
N ASP A 665 -4.17 34.72 12.49
CA ASP A 665 -2.89 35.06 11.85
C ASP A 665 -1.99 33.83 11.63
N THR A 666 -1.96 32.89 12.57
CA THR A 666 -1.16 31.66 12.44
C THR A 666 -1.70 30.77 11.32
N ILE A 667 -3.02 30.65 11.21
CA ILE A 667 -3.70 29.89 10.17
C ILE A 667 -3.53 30.56 8.80
N ASP A 668 -3.62 31.89 8.73
CA ASP A 668 -3.36 32.68 7.53
C ASP A 668 -1.98 32.38 6.97
N GLU A 669 -0.96 32.45 7.82
CA GLU A 669 0.42 32.23 7.42
C GLU A 669 0.69 30.77 7.01
N ILE A 670 0.07 29.79 7.68
CA ILE A 670 0.12 28.38 7.26
C ILE A 670 -0.45 28.24 5.84
N TYR A 671 -1.64 28.80 5.60
CA TYR A 671 -2.30 28.69 4.30
C TYR A 671 -1.52 29.38 3.19
N ARG A 672 -1.03 30.61 3.43
CA ARG A 672 -0.21 31.37 2.47
C ARG A 672 1.04 30.58 2.06
N SER A 673 1.76 30.05 3.04
CA SER A 673 2.98 29.28 2.81
C SER A 673 2.75 27.95 2.08
N GLU A 674 1.64 27.26 2.36
CA GLU A 674 1.27 26.04 1.62
C GLU A 674 0.83 26.35 0.19
N GLN A 675 -0.02 27.36 0.01
CA GLN A 675 -0.55 27.72 -1.31
C GLN A 675 0.52 28.22 -2.26
N ILE A 676 1.45 29.06 -1.80
CA ILE A 676 2.55 29.51 -2.67
C ILE A 676 3.47 28.34 -3.04
N PHE A 677 3.68 27.39 -2.11
CA PHE A 677 4.44 26.17 -2.40
C PHE A 677 3.76 25.29 -3.45
N GLU A 678 2.46 25.07 -3.32
CA GLU A 678 1.68 24.22 -4.22
C GLU A 678 1.55 24.82 -5.62
N ARG A 679 1.23 26.12 -5.72
CA ARG A 679 1.03 26.83 -7.00
C ARG A 679 2.29 26.90 -7.86
N ASN A 680 3.48 26.90 -7.25
CA ASN A 680 4.75 27.12 -7.93
C ASN A 680 5.68 25.89 -7.93
N ARG A 681 5.16 24.69 -7.64
CA ARG A 681 5.94 23.44 -7.58
C ARG A 681 6.67 23.10 -8.90
N GLY A 682 6.18 23.58 -10.04
CA GLY A 682 6.78 23.38 -11.36
C GLY A 682 7.99 24.28 -11.67
N GLU A 683 8.22 25.34 -10.90
CA GLU A 683 9.30 26.33 -11.15
C GLU A 683 10.63 25.98 -10.44
N LYS A 684 10.75 24.74 -9.93
CA LYS A 684 11.90 24.26 -9.15
C LYS A 684 13.21 24.06 -9.92
N THR A 685 13.21 24.27 -11.24
CA THR A 685 14.43 24.22 -12.06
C THR A 685 15.42 25.32 -11.68
N ASP A 686 14.94 26.45 -11.13
CA ASP A 686 15.80 27.47 -10.53
C ASP A 686 16.04 27.14 -9.05
N LYS A 687 17.31 26.91 -8.69
CA LYS A 687 17.72 26.57 -7.30
C LYS A 687 17.20 27.59 -6.30
N LYS A 688 17.22 28.89 -6.63
CA LYS A 688 16.79 29.96 -5.71
C LYS A 688 15.29 29.93 -5.43
N ILE A 689 14.49 29.61 -6.45
CA ILE A 689 13.04 29.43 -6.30
C ILE A 689 12.77 28.15 -5.50
N SER A 690 13.47 27.06 -5.81
CA SER A 690 13.35 25.81 -5.07
C SER A 690 13.62 26.00 -3.58
N ASP A 691 14.71 26.71 -3.23
CA ASP A 691 15.10 26.99 -1.85
C ASP A 691 14.05 27.85 -1.14
N TYR A 692 13.53 28.89 -1.79
CA TYR A 692 12.43 29.70 -1.25
C TYR A 692 11.17 28.86 -0.97
N LEU A 693 10.72 28.06 -1.95
CA LEU A 693 9.53 27.23 -1.81
C LEU A 693 9.71 26.20 -0.69
N ASN A 694 10.87 25.55 -0.62
CA ASN A 694 11.18 24.60 0.46
C ASN A 694 11.18 25.31 1.83
N GLY A 695 11.71 26.53 1.92
CA GLY A 695 11.61 27.36 3.13
C GLY A 695 10.17 27.67 3.52
N GLN A 696 9.29 28.01 2.57
CA GLN A 696 7.86 28.22 2.84
C GLN A 696 7.19 26.96 3.38
N ARG A 697 7.52 25.79 2.83
CA ARG A 697 7.02 24.51 3.34
C ARG A 697 7.49 24.24 4.78
N GLN A 698 8.76 24.50 5.09
CA GLN A 698 9.28 24.34 6.44
C GLN A 698 8.63 25.32 7.43
N ARG A 699 8.41 26.58 7.01
CA ARG A 699 7.67 27.58 7.79
C ARG A 699 6.25 27.11 8.12
N ALA A 700 5.52 26.57 7.15
CA ALA A 700 4.18 26.03 7.38
C ALA A 700 4.19 24.89 8.43
N GLU A 701 5.18 23.99 8.36
CA GLU A 701 5.34 22.91 9.36
C GLU A 701 5.65 23.45 10.77
N LYS A 702 6.53 24.45 10.90
CA LYS A 702 6.83 25.12 12.18
C LYS A 702 5.57 25.77 12.77
N LEU A 703 4.81 26.47 11.95
CA LEU A 703 3.55 27.10 12.35
C LEU A 703 2.47 26.08 12.70
N ARG A 704 2.38 24.93 12.00
CA ARG A 704 1.47 23.84 12.37
C ARG A 704 1.77 23.25 13.75
N ARG A 705 3.05 23.14 14.12
CA ARG A 705 3.46 22.72 15.48
C ARG A 705 3.08 23.77 16.53
N LYS A 706 3.20 25.05 16.21
CA LYS A 706 2.74 26.15 17.07
C LYS A 706 1.22 26.10 17.26
N LEU A 707 0.45 26.00 16.17
CA LEU A 707 -1.00 25.84 16.17
C LEU A 707 -1.44 24.64 17.03
N GLU A 708 -0.76 23.51 16.91
CA GLU A 708 -1.02 22.33 17.75
C GLU A 708 -0.83 22.63 19.24
N ARG A 709 0.28 23.27 19.59
CA ARG A 709 0.61 23.62 20.97
C ARG A 709 -0.44 24.54 21.58
N GLU A 710 -0.82 25.60 20.88
CA GLU A 710 -1.81 26.58 21.34
C GLU A 710 -3.21 25.95 21.50
N LEU A 711 -3.61 25.09 20.56
CA LEU A 711 -4.86 24.34 20.66
C LEU A 711 -4.86 23.39 21.87
N ARG A 712 -3.78 22.63 22.07
CA ARG A 712 -3.64 21.72 23.23
C ARG A 712 -3.69 22.49 24.53
N ASP A 713 -2.97 23.60 24.63
CA ASP A 713 -2.93 24.43 25.83
C ASP A 713 -4.30 25.03 26.17
N GLY A 714 -5.06 25.49 25.17
CA GLY A 714 -6.44 25.95 25.36
C GLY A 714 -7.41 24.86 25.84
N MET A 715 -7.19 23.60 25.41
CA MET A 715 -7.98 22.44 25.84
C MET A 715 -7.60 21.94 27.23
N VAL A 716 -6.30 21.94 27.58
CA VAL A 716 -5.80 21.55 28.90
C VAL A 716 -6.29 22.52 29.98
N ARG A 717 -6.31 23.83 29.69
CA ARG A 717 -6.90 24.85 30.58
C ARG A 717 -8.44 24.84 30.60
N GLY A 718 -9.05 23.84 29.98
CA GLY A 718 -10.48 23.63 29.88
C GLY A 718 -11.09 22.76 30.99
N SER A 719 -12.34 22.35 30.80
CA SER A 719 -13.04 21.41 31.69
C SER A 719 -13.93 20.46 30.90
N PHE A 720 -13.86 19.17 31.23
CA PHE A 720 -14.86 18.22 30.80
C PHE A 720 -16.17 18.46 31.57
N VAL A 721 -17.31 18.23 30.92
CA VAL A 721 -18.63 18.30 31.54
C VAL A 721 -19.45 17.09 31.09
N PHE A 722 -19.96 16.32 32.04
CA PHE A 722 -20.83 15.17 31.81
C PHE A 722 -21.95 15.14 32.84
N ARG A 723 -23.22 15.08 32.37
CA ARG A 723 -24.42 15.03 33.22
C ARG A 723 -24.43 16.03 34.39
N GLY A 724 -24.02 17.28 34.10
CA GLY A 724 -23.95 18.36 35.08
C GLY A 724 -22.77 18.32 36.06
N LYS A 725 -21.81 17.42 35.89
CA LYS A 725 -20.57 17.38 36.68
C LYS A 725 -19.39 17.95 35.87
N PRO A 726 -18.83 19.11 36.24
CA PRO A 726 -17.61 19.62 35.62
C PRO A 726 -16.36 18.96 36.23
N THR A 727 -15.40 18.59 35.40
CA THR A 727 -14.10 18.02 35.78
C THR A 727 -12.98 18.77 35.03
N PRO A 728 -12.12 19.54 35.73
CA PRO A 728 -10.99 20.22 35.07
C PRO A 728 -10.04 19.23 34.40
N VAL A 729 -9.59 19.52 33.17
CA VAL A 729 -8.73 18.57 32.42
C VAL A 729 -7.40 18.33 33.13
N GLU A 730 -6.77 19.41 33.63
CA GLU A 730 -5.52 19.36 34.40
C GLU A 730 -5.58 18.50 35.68
N SER A 731 -6.79 18.30 36.25
CA SER A 731 -6.95 17.46 37.44
C SER A 731 -6.77 15.96 37.15
N LEU A 732 -6.86 15.55 35.88
CA LEU A 732 -6.72 14.17 35.44
C LEU A 732 -5.29 13.92 34.91
N SER A 733 -4.84 14.72 33.95
CA SER A 733 -3.47 14.66 33.43
C SER A 733 -3.09 15.98 32.76
N SER A 734 -1.78 16.28 32.73
CA SER A 734 -1.22 17.35 31.89
C SER A 734 -1.20 16.99 30.39
N ASP A 735 -1.31 15.71 30.05
CA ASP A 735 -1.51 15.25 28.67
C ASP A 735 -3.00 15.15 28.36
N LEU A 736 -3.45 15.92 27.35
CA LEU A 736 -4.86 16.01 26.95
C LEU A 736 -5.48 14.65 26.59
N ASN A 737 -4.76 13.80 25.85
CA ASN A 737 -5.29 12.53 25.37
C ASN A 737 -5.40 11.52 26.51
N GLN A 738 -4.43 11.53 27.43
CA GLN A 738 -4.48 10.75 28.66
C GLN A 738 -5.63 11.23 29.56
N ALA A 739 -5.78 12.54 29.75
CA ALA A 739 -6.88 13.12 30.54
C ALA A 739 -8.25 12.72 29.97
N ALA A 740 -8.44 12.84 28.65
CA ALA A 740 -9.67 12.43 27.97
C ALA A 740 -9.95 10.92 28.15
N SER A 741 -8.92 10.07 28.07
CA SER A 741 -9.06 8.61 28.23
C SER A 741 -9.36 8.21 29.69
N GLN A 742 -8.75 8.89 30.67
CA GLN A 742 -9.03 8.70 32.09
C GLN A 742 -10.47 9.13 32.42
N HIS A 743 -10.89 10.29 31.94
CA HIS A 743 -12.26 10.77 32.13
C HIS A 743 -13.28 9.82 31.50
N LEU A 744 -13.00 9.37 30.27
CA LEU A 744 -13.81 8.37 29.59
C LEU A 744 -13.87 7.06 30.39
N THR A 745 -12.80 6.66 31.07
CA THR A 745 -12.80 5.44 31.90
C THR A 745 -13.69 5.56 33.13
N GLU A 746 -13.75 6.73 33.76
CA GLU A 746 -14.69 7.02 34.86
C GLU A 746 -16.13 6.99 34.34
N ILE A 747 -16.42 7.78 33.30
CA ILE A 747 -17.77 7.98 32.76
C ILE A 747 -18.31 6.74 32.08
N ALA A 748 -17.48 5.95 31.40
CA ALA A 748 -17.97 4.79 30.67
C ALA A 748 -18.60 3.74 31.61
N LYS A 749 -18.23 3.72 32.90
CA LYS A 749 -18.92 2.90 33.91
C LYS A 749 -20.34 3.38 34.18
N ASP A 750 -20.57 4.69 34.18
CA ASP A 750 -21.89 5.29 34.39
C ASP A 750 -22.79 5.13 33.15
N ILE A 751 -22.20 5.25 31.95
CA ILE A 751 -22.89 5.02 30.67
C ILE A 751 -23.29 3.54 30.55
N TYR A 752 -22.35 2.63 30.81
CA TYR A 752 -22.57 1.18 30.75
C TYR A 752 -22.83 0.57 32.13
N SER A 753 -23.78 1.16 32.85
CA SER A 753 -24.10 0.82 34.25
C SER A 753 -24.60 -0.61 34.48
N LYS A 754 -24.94 -1.36 33.43
CA LYS A 754 -25.35 -2.78 33.50
C LYS A 754 -24.38 -3.73 32.80
N PHE A 755 -23.21 -3.25 32.40
CA PHE A 755 -22.23 -4.11 31.71
C PHE A 755 -21.62 -5.15 32.65
N ASP A 756 -21.47 -4.83 33.92
CA ASP A 756 -20.98 -5.69 35.00
C ASP A 756 -21.79 -6.98 35.16
N GLN A 757 -23.10 -6.95 34.91
CA GLN A 757 -24.00 -8.11 34.94
C GLN A 757 -23.51 -9.26 34.04
N ALA A 758 -22.86 -8.97 32.91
CA ALA A 758 -22.31 -10.00 32.02
C ALA A 758 -21.01 -9.52 31.35
N ALA A 759 -20.03 -9.13 32.17
CA ALA A 759 -18.77 -8.53 31.75
C ALA A 759 -17.76 -9.56 31.15
N ILE A 760 -18.19 -10.32 30.15
CA ILE A 760 -17.37 -11.31 29.43
C ILE A 760 -17.30 -11.00 27.93
N ASN A 761 -16.23 -11.46 27.30
CA ASN A 761 -16.08 -11.44 25.84
C ASN A 761 -15.80 -12.86 25.33
N PRO A 762 -16.85 -13.71 25.25
CA PRO A 762 -16.69 -15.14 25.02
C PRO A 762 -16.36 -15.48 23.57
N LYS A 763 -15.89 -16.70 23.34
CA LYS A 763 -15.73 -17.25 21.98
C LYS A 763 -17.10 -17.45 21.33
N ARG A 764 -17.14 -17.33 20.00
CA ARG A 764 -18.38 -17.49 19.20
C ARG A 764 -19.14 -18.80 19.43
N SER A 765 -18.42 -19.87 19.80
CA SER A 765 -18.94 -21.21 20.03
C SER A 765 -19.50 -21.42 21.45
N LEU A 766 -19.47 -20.42 22.33
CA LEU A 766 -19.87 -20.60 23.73
C LEU A 766 -21.34 -21.03 23.87
N ALA A 767 -22.25 -20.38 23.14
CA ALA A 767 -23.68 -20.72 23.20
C ALA A 767 -23.94 -22.18 22.76
N GLU A 768 -23.30 -22.63 21.68
CA GLU A 768 -23.38 -24.02 21.21
C GLU A 768 -22.80 -25.00 22.24
N LYS A 769 -21.62 -24.68 22.79
CA LYS A 769 -21.01 -25.51 23.85
C LYS A 769 -21.91 -25.63 25.07
N PHE A 770 -22.54 -24.53 25.49
CA PHE A 770 -23.43 -24.53 26.63
C PHE A 770 -24.67 -25.41 26.39
N LEU A 771 -25.30 -25.33 25.21
CA LEU A 771 -26.45 -26.18 24.86
C LEU A 771 -26.10 -27.68 24.91
N LYS A 772 -24.88 -28.05 24.49
CA LYS A 772 -24.40 -29.44 24.43
C LYS A 772 -23.74 -29.92 25.73
N ALA A 773 -23.59 -29.06 26.74
CA ALA A 773 -22.90 -29.39 27.97
C ALA A 773 -23.73 -30.30 28.89
N ASP A 774 -23.04 -31.16 29.62
CA ASP A 774 -23.62 -31.85 30.78
C ASP A 774 -23.72 -30.85 31.94
N LEU A 775 -24.93 -30.38 32.23
CA LEU A 775 -25.21 -29.37 33.25
C LEU A 775 -24.80 -29.82 34.66
N LYS A 776 -24.71 -31.14 34.92
CA LYS A 776 -24.28 -31.66 36.23
C LYS A 776 -22.76 -31.64 36.42
N SER A 777 -22.00 -31.53 35.31
CA SER A 777 -20.54 -31.49 35.32
C SER A 777 -19.96 -30.41 34.39
N ILE A 778 -20.64 -29.27 34.30
CA ILE A 778 -20.28 -28.20 33.36
C ILE A 778 -18.91 -27.59 33.70
N LYS A 779 -18.11 -27.30 32.67
CA LYS A 779 -16.78 -26.71 32.83
C LYS A 779 -16.84 -25.18 32.81
N ALA A 780 -15.84 -24.54 33.42
CA ALA A 780 -15.71 -23.08 33.42
C ALA A 780 -15.55 -22.46 32.02
N ASP A 781 -15.10 -23.22 31.00
CA ASP A 781 -15.04 -22.73 29.62
C ASP A 781 -16.37 -22.88 28.84
N GLU A 782 -17.32 -23.61 29.42
CA GLU A 782 -18.68 -23.82 28.91
C GLU A 782 -19.67 -22.89 29.63
N ASP A 783 -19.42 -22.57 30.90
CA ASP A 783 -20.15 -21.59 31.71
C ASP A 783 -19.18 -20.62 32.42
N PRO A 784 -18.75 -19.54 31.75
CA PRO A 784 -17.81 -18.57 32.33
C PRO A 784 -18.45 -17.59 33.32
N LEU A 785 -19.79 -17.55 33.43
CA LEU A 785 -20.50 -16.69 34.40
C LEU A 785 -20.95 -17.46 35.65
N GLY A 786 -20.85 -18.79 35.67
CA GLY A 786 -21.34 -19.63 36.77
C GLY A 786 -22.86 -19.61 36.89
N LEU A 787 -23.58 -19.62 35.75
CA LEU A 787 -25.04 -19.61 35.70
C LEU A 787 -25.66 -20.94 36.12
N VAL A 788 -24.93 -22.07 36.09
CA VAL A 788 -25.48 -23.39 36.41
C VAL A 788 -25.18 -23.78 37.87
N GLN A 789 -26.22 -24.10 38.62
CA GLN A 789 -26.11 -24.57 40.00
C GLN A 789 -25.70 -26.05 40.07
N SER A 790 -25.18 -26.49 41.22
CA SER A 790 -24.80 -27.92 41.45
C SER A 790 -25.91 -28.95 41.22
N SER A 791 -27.17 -28.51 41.18
CA SER A 791 -28.34 -29.32 40.84
C SER A 791 -28.49 -29.59 39.33
N GLY A 792 -27.70 -28.93 38.49
CA GLY A 792 -27.83 -28.92 37.03
C GLY A 792 -28.92 -27.97 36.50
N LYS A 793 -29.46 -27.09 37.34
CA LYS A 793 -30.41 -26.03 36.94
C LYS A 793 -29.73 -24.70 36.70
N VAL A 794 -30.28 -23.90 35.79
CA VAL A 794 -29.78 -22.54 35.53
C VAL A 794 -30.34 -21.60 36.60
N ASP A 795 -29.50 -20.73 37.13
CA ASP A 795 -29.90 -19.72 38.10
C ASP A 795 -30.53 -18.51 37.39
N THR A 796 -31.84 -18.59 37.13
CA THR A 796 -32.62 -17.50 36.55
C THR A 796 -32.73 -16.27 37.45
N SER A 797 -32.21 -16.34 38.67
CA SER A 797 -32.09 -15.22 39.59
C SER A 797 -30.88 -14.33 39.29
N ASP A 798 -29.98 -14.73 38.38
CA ASP A 798 -28.87 -13.90 37.90
C ASP A 798 -29.34 -12.59 37.23
N ASP A 799 -28.65 -11.49 37.50
CA ASP A 799 -29.06 -10.15 37.08
C ASP A 799 -29.02 -9.96 35.55
N ALA A 800 -28.14 -10.67 34.83
CA ALA A 800 -28.09 -10.63 33.37
C ALA A 800 -29.28 -11.36 32.75
N LEU A 801 -29.63 -12.54 33.28
CA LEU A 801 -30.79 -13.32 32.85
C LEU A 801 -32.10 -12.59 33.15
N ARG A 802 -32.25 -12.02 34.36
CA ARG A 802 -33.41 -11.20 34.74
C ARG A 802 -33.60 -10.00 33.82
N SER A 803 -32.51 -9.32 33.43
CA SER A 803 -32.61 -8.17 32.53
C SER A 803 -33.17 -8.53 31.16
N ILE A 804 -32.88 -9.73 30.64
CA ILE A 804 -33.47 -10.24 29.40
C ILE A 804 -34.94 -10.63 29.62
N LEU A 805 -35.25 -11.34 30.71
CA LEU A 805 -36.62 -11.74 31.02
C LEU A 805 -37.55 -10.55 31.22
N ASP A 806 -37.13 -9.52 31.96
CA ASP A 806 -37.90 -8.28 32.16
C ASP A 806 -38.10 -7.51 30.85
N TYR A 807 -37.10 -7.54 29.98
CA TYR A 807 -37.18 -6.92 28.65
C TYR A 807 -38.23 -7.63 27.78
N LEU A 808 -38.20 -8.98 27.74
CA LEU A 808 -39.19 -9.79 27.03
C LEU A 808 -40.59 -9.66 27.61
N LYS A 809 -40.71 -9.62 28.94
CA LYS A 809 -42.00 -9.41 29.64
C LYS A 809 -42.69 -8.12 29.23
N LYS A 810 -41.92 -7.05 28.99
CA LYS A 810 -42.45 -5.75 28.57
C LYS A 810 -42.78 -5.66 27.08
N ARG A 811 -42.05 -6.39 26.23
CA ARG A 811 -42.12 -6.24 24.76
C ARG A 811 -42.76 -7.43 24.04
N GLY A 812 -43.04 -8.53 24.73
CA GLY A 812 -43.56 -9.75 24.13
C GLY A 812 -42.50 -10.46 23.29
N GLN A 813 -42.86 -10.84 22.07
CA GLN A 813 -41.93 -11.47 21.12
C GLN A 813 -41.02 -10.42 20.47
N VAL A 814 -39.71 -10.63 20.54
CA VAL A 814 -38.69 -9.72 19.98
C VAL A 814 -37.71 -10.49 19.09
N GLU A 815 -37.38 -9.94 17.94
CA GLU A 815 -36.35 -10.54 17.07
C GLU A 815 -34.97 -10.50 17.74
N GLY A 816 -34.20 -11.59 17.59
CA GLY A 816 -32.86 -11.75 18.13
C GLY A 816 -31.91 -10.65 17.64
N GLY A 817 -32.13 -10.11 16.43
CA GLY A 817 -31.37 -8.96 15.94
C GLY A 817 -31.63 -7.69 16.73
N LYS A 818 -32.89 -7.42 17.08
CA LYS A 818 -33.27 -6.28 17.92
C LYS A 818 -32.78 -6.46 19.35
N LEU A 819 -32.84 -7.67 19.91
CA LEU A 819 -32.22 -7.98 21.20
C LEU A 819 -30.71 -7.73 21.18
N GLN A 820 -30.00 -8.20 20.14
CA GLN A 820 -28.57 -7.93 19.98
C GLN A 820 -28.26 -6.45 19.90
N ASP A 821 -29.05 -5.70 19.14
CA ASP A 821 -28.81 -4.28 18.93
C ASP A 821 -29.07 -3.51 20.25
N ASP A 822 -30.20 -3.75 20.94
CA ASP A 822 -30.58 -3.09 22.21
C ASP A 822 -29.66 -3.45 23.41
N PHE A 823 -29.18 -4.70 23.53
CA PHE A 823 -28.28 -5.10 24.62
C PHE A 823 -26.80 -4.82 24.31
N SER A 824 -26.45 -4.46 23.08
CA SER A 824 -25.09 -4.07 22.70
C SER A 824 -24.77 -2.60 22.95
N THR A 825 -25.80 -1.76 23.11
CA THR A 825 -25.72 -0.32 23.43
C THR A 825 -25.83 -0.08 24.94
N ALA A 826 -25.67 1.17 25.37
CA ALA A 826 -25.87 1.55 26.77
C ALA A 826 -27.34 1.30 27.19
N PRO A 827 -27.62 0.83 28.42
CA PRO A 827 -26.68 0.68 29.55
C PRO A 827 -25.96 -0.67 29.63
N PHE A 828 -26.26 -1.64 28.75
CA PHE A 828 -25.75 -3.02 28.85
C PHE A 828 -24.39 -3.20 28.20
N GLY A 829 -24.24 -2.85 26.93
CA GLY A 829 -22.96 -2.92 26.24
C GLY A 829 -22.44 -4.35 25.98
N TRP A 830 -23.25 -5.39 26.12
CA TRP A 830 -22.78 -6.78 26.00
C TRP A 830 -22.38 -7.14 24.58
N SER A 831 -21.45 -8.09 24.45
CA SER A 831 -21.13 -8.63 23.13
C SER A 831 -22.30 -9.46 22.59
N LYS A 832 -22.42 -9.56 21.26
CA LYS A 832 -23.44 -10.39 20.63
C LYS A 832 -23.32 -11.87 21.02
N ASP A 833 -22.11 -12.32 21.33
CA ASP A 833 -21.82 -13.69 21.74
C ASP A 833 -22.21 -13.93 23.20
N THR A 834 -22.00 -12.93 24.07
CA THR A 834 -22.50 -12.91 25.45
C THR A 834 -24.02 -13.02 25.47
N LEU A 835 -24.73 -12.24 24.66
CA LEU A 835 -26.20 -12.30 24.63
C LEU A 835 -26.72 -13.66 24.14
N ARG A 836 -26.12 -14.24 23.09
CA ARG A 836 -26.50 -15.59 22.62
C ARG A 836 -26.29 -16.65 23.68
N TYR A 837 -25.20 -16.53 24.45
CA TYR A 837 -24.93 -17.40 25.60
C TYR A 837 -26.02 -17.29 26.68
N LEU A 838 -26.38 -16.08 27.08
CA LEU A 838 -27.45 -15.86 28.06
C LEU A 838 -28.82 -16.37 27.56
N VAL A 839 -29.12 -16.20 26.26
CA VAL A 839 -30.33 -16.75 25.65
C VAL A 839 -30.30 -18.29 25.61
N ALA A 840 -29.14 -18.91 25.35
CA ALA A 840 -28.98 -20.36 25.46
C ALA A 840 -29.24 -20.87 26.89
N ALA A 841 -28.80 -20.13 27.90
CA ALA A 841 -29.07 -20.45 29.31
C ALA A 841 -30.57 -20.37 29.63
N LEU A 842 -31.27 -19.32 29.19
CA LEU A 842 -32.72 -19.20 29.37
C LEU A 842 -33.52 -20.29 28.64
N LEU A 843 -33.09 -20.68 27.43
CA LEU A 843 -33.73 -21.77 26.68
C LEU A 843 -33.50 -23.12 27.37
N THR A 844 -32.31 -23.31 27.95
CA THR A 844 -31.95 -24.53 28.71
C THR A 844 -32.81 -24.69 29.96
N ASP A 845 -33.14 -23.59 30.65
CA ASP A 845 -34.03 -23.61 31.81
C ASP A 845 -35.52 -23.71 31.45
N GLY A 846 -35.89 -23.35 30.21
CA GLY A 846 -37.26 -23.38 29.72
C GLY A 846 -38.07 -22.10 29.94
N GLU A 847 -37.44 -20.99 30.33
CA GLU A 847 -38.10 -19.68 30.56
C GLU A 847 -38.51 -18.98 29.25
N ILE A 848 -37.86 -19.32 28.14
CA ILE A 848 -38.09 -18.70 26.83
C ILE A 848 -38.37 -19.75 25.76
N LYS A 849 -38.97 -19.30 24.66
CA LYS A 849 -39.09 -20.04 23.40
C LYS A 849 -38.47 -19.26 22.25
N LEU A 850 -37.89 -19.99 21.29
CA LEU A 850 -37.35 -19.44 20.05
C LEU A 850 -38.30 -19.75 18.90
N ARG A 851 -38.63 -18.77 18.05
CA ARG A 851 -39.52 -18.94 16.89
C ARG A 851 -38.76 -18.63 15.61
N ALA A 852 -38.69 -19.58 14.68
CA ALA A 852 -38.14 -19.34 13.34
C ALA A 852 -38.83 -20.22 12.30
N GLY A 853 -39.07 -19.67 11.10
CA GLY A 853 -39.68 -20.43 10.00
C GLY A 853 -41.09 -20.98 10.27
N GLY A 854 -41.80 -20.43 11.26
CA GLY A 854 -43.13 -20.90 11.68
C GLY A 854 -43.13 -21.95 12.80
N SER A 855 -41.98 -22.47 13.22
CA SER A 855 -41.87 -23.44 14.32
C SER A 855 -41.33 -22.80 15.61
N ASP A 856 -41.85 -23.26 16.76
CA ASP A 856 -41.37 -22.91 18.10
C ASP A 856 -40.39 -23.98 18.61
N VAL A 857 -39.27 -23.54 19.16
CA VAL A 857 -38.24 -24.34 19.82
C VAL A 857 -38.27 -23.98 21.31
N THR A 858 -38.65 -24.94 22.14
CA THR A 858 -38.84 -24.76 23.60
C THR A 858 -37.88 -25.58 24.44
N VAL A 859 -37.15 -26.53 23.83
CA VAL A 859 -36.24 -27.45 24.53
C VAL A 859 -34.86 -27.37 23.89
N ARG A 860 -33.81 -27.44 24.72
CA ARG A 860 -32.40 -27.36 24.27
C ARG A 860 -31.97 -28.51 23.34
N SER A 861 -32.64 -29.67 23.42
CA SER A 861 -32.30 -30.88 22.66
C SER A 861 -32.76 -30.83 21.20
N ASP A 862 -33.58 -29.85 20.83
CA ASP A 862 -34.00 -29.62 19.45
C ASP A 862 -32.79 -29.21 18.59
N PRO A 863 -32.48 -29.91 17.48
CA PRO A 863 -31.39 -29.54 16.58
C PRO A 863 -31.49 -28.10 16.05
N LYS A 864 -32.71 -27.55 15.92
CA LYS A 864 -32.95 -26.17 15.53
C LYS A 864 -32.44 -25.17 16.58
N ALA A 865 -32.39 -25.55 17.86
CA ALA A 865 -31.82 -24.71 18.92
C ALA A 865 -30.34 -24.39 18.63
N ASP A 866 -29.56 -25.40 18.25
CA ASP A 866 -28.16 -25.25 17.87
C ASP A 866 -28.03 -24.42 16.58
N GLU A 867 -28.82 -24.71 15.56
CA GLU A 867 -28.84 -23.92 14.31
C GLU A 867 -29.11 -22.43 14.58
N HIS A 868 -30.12 -22.13 15.39
CA HIS A 868 -30.57 -20.78 15.71
C HIS A 868 -29.56 -19.99 16.57
N LEU A 869 -28.82 -20.66 17.47
CA LEU A 869 -27.89 -20.00 18.39
C LEU A 869 -26.41 -20.11 17.97
N SER A 870 -26.06 -20.97 17.01
CA SER A 870 -24.70 -21.22 16.52
C SER A 870 -23.98 -19.97 16.02
N SER A 871 -24.68 -19.05 15.37
CA SER A 871 -24.08 -17.84 14.78
C SER A 871 -24.90 -16.58 15.03
N ASN A 872 -24.23 -15.42 14.99
CA ASN A 872 -24.92 -14.12 15.02
C ASN A 872 -25.85 -13.94 13.81
N ARG A 873 -25.57 -14.56 12.67
CA ARG A 873 -26.40 -14.42 11.46
C ARG A 873 -27.70 -15.21 11.57
N SER A 874 -27.64 -16.43 12.09
CA SER A 874 -28.83 -17.25 12.33
C SER A 874 -29.69 -16.63 13.42
N PHE A 875 -29.09 -16.28 14.56
CA PHE A 875 -29.81 -15.70 15.69
C PHE A 875 -30.57 -14.40 15.37
N ARG A 876 -30.03 -13.55 14.48
CA ARG A 876 -30.68 -12.27 14.13
C ARG A 876 -32.12 -12.42 13.61
N ARG A 877 -32.47 -13.57 13.01
CA ARG A 877 -33.78 -13.85 12.39
C ARG A 877 -34.73 -14.62 13.31
N VAL A 878 -34.30 -14.96 14.52
CA VAL A 878 -35.05 -15.78 15.46
C VAL A 878 -35.91 -14.88 16.33
N GLY A 879 -37.21 -15.14 16.44
CA GLY A 879 -38.06 -14.51 17.43
C GLY A 879 -37.80 -15.11 18.80
N VAL A 880 -37.64 -14.28 19.83
CA VAL A 880 -37.46 -14.71 21.22
C VAL A 880 -38.63 -14.17 22.02
N SER A 881 -39.30 -15.02 22.79
CA SER A 881 -40.39 -14.63 23.69
C SER A 881 -40.33 -15.46 24.96
N LEU A 882 -40.95 -14.95 26.04
CA LEU A 882 -41.24 -15.78 27.21
C LEU A 882 -42.05 -17.00 26.78
N ARG A 883 -41.82 -18.11 27.46
CA ARG A 883 -42.59 -19.33 27.26
C ARG A 883 -43.98 -19.18 27.90
N ASP A 884 -45.01 -19.65 27.22
CA ASP A 884 -46.35 -19.80 27.80
C ASP A 884 -46.32 -20.94 28.84
N GLN A 885 -47.32 -21.05 29.73
CA GLN A 885 -47.33 -22.02 30.84
C GLN A 885 -46.80 -23.41 30.41
N PRO A 886 -45.86 -24.00 31.18
CA PRO A 886 -45.36 -25.35 30.89
C PRO A 886 -46.50 -26.36 30.94
N PHE A 887 -46.37 -27.45 30.19
CA PHE A 887 -47.35 -28.54 30.23
C PHE A 887 -47.47 -29.10 31.66
N THR A 888 -48.67 -29.49 32.05
CA THR A 888 -48.88 -30.09 33.37
C THR A 888 -48.18 -31.45 33.46
N ASN A 889 -47.75 -31.86 34.66
CA ASN A 889 -47.14 -33.18 34.87
C ASN A 889 -48.06 -34.31 34.37
N GLU A 890 -49.38 -34.15 34.48
CA GLU A 890 -50.37 -35.11 33.98
C GLU A 890 -50.42 -35.19 32.45
N GLN A 891 -50.19 -34.09 31.73
CA GLN A 891 -50.09 -34.09 30.27
C GLN A 891 -48.79 -34.75 29.80
N LEU A 892 -47.68 -34.48 30.50
CA LEU A 892 -46.39 -35.11 30.22
C LEU A 892 -46.44 -36.63 30.46
N ASP A 893 -47.07 -37.06 31.56
CA ASP A 893 -47.23 -38.47 31.90
C ASP A 893 -48.08 -39.22 30.88
N ARG A 894 -49.21 -38.61 30.45
CA ARG A 894 -50.05 -39.16 29.38
C ARG A 894 -49.33 -39.23 28.04
N ALA A 895 -48.65 -38.15 27.64
CA ALA A 895 -47.92 -38.12 26.38
C ALA A 895 -46.80 -39.18 26.36
N ALA A 896 -46.04 -39.32 27.44
CA ALA A 896 -45.03 -40.37 27.57
C ALA A 896 -45.66 -41.77 27.52
N THR A 897 -46.74 -42.01 28.28
CA THR A 897 -47.45 -43.30 28.30
C THR A 897 -47.97 -43.69 26.92
N HIS A 898 -48.64 -42.79 26.21
CA HIS A 898 -49.12 -43.07 24.85
C HIS A 898 -47.96 -43.27 23.86
N LEU A 899 -46.84 -42.58 24.03
CA LEU A 899 -45.64 -42.81 23.21
C LEU A 899 -45.07 -44.21 23.46
N VAL A 900 -45.04 -44.67 24.72
CA VAL A 900 -44.66 -46.04 25.11
C VAL A 900 -45.61 -47.06 24.48
N GLU A 901 -46.92 -46.83 24.52
CA GLU A 901 -47.92 -47.73 23.91
C GLU A 901 -47.76 -47.87 22.39
N LEU A 902 -47.44 -46.77 21.70
CA LEU A 902 -47.26 -46.76 20.24
C LEU A 902 -45.92 -47.36 19.79
N THR A 903 -44.86 -47.23 20.60
CA THR A 903 -43.47 -47.55 20.19
C THR A 903 -42.88 -48.78 20.87
N GLY A 904 -43.36 -49.12 22.08
CA GLY A 904 -42.87 -50.20 22.93
C GLY A 904 -41.56 -49.91 23.68
N GLY A 905 -41.03 -48.68 23.62
CA GLY A 905 -39.81 -48.24 24.34
C GLY A 905 -40.09 -47.57 25.68
N GLU A 906 -39.08 -47.36 26.53
CA GLU A 906 -39.19 -46.56 27.76
C GLU A 906 -39.02 -45.07 27.45
N VAL A 907 -39.99 -44.25 27.85
CA VAL A 907 -39.97 -42.78 27.66
C VAL A 907 -40.32 -42.12 28.99
N LEU A 908 -39.44 -41.26 29.50
CA LEU A 908 -39.70 -40.51 30.75
C LEU A 908 -40.67 -39.34 30.49
N PRO A 909 -41.48 -38.94 31.49
CA PRO A 909 -42.45 -37.85 31.37
C PRO A 909 -41.78 -36.48 31.45
N THR A 910 -40.82 -36.23 30.57
CA THR A 910 -40.15 -34.94 30.39
C THR A 910 -40.24 -34.52 28.93
N GLU A 911 -40.27 -33.21 28.68
CA GLU A 911 -40.39 -32.69 27.31
C GLU A 911 -39.21 -33.08 26.42
N GLU A 912 -38.02 -33.19 27.02
CA GLU A 912 -36.79 -33.58 26.33
C GLU A 912 -36.86 -35.02 25.83
N GLU A 913 -37.32 -35.95 26.68
CA GLU A 913 -37.43 -37.38 26.39
C GLU A 913 -38.58 -37.69 25.43
N ILE A 914 -39.74 -37.02 25.60
CA ILE A 914 -40.87 -37.13 24.67
C ILE A 914 -40.45 -36.59 23.29
N GLY A 915 -39.73 -35.47 23.24
CA GLY A 915 -39.19 -34.92 22.00
C GLY A 915 -38.16 -35.82 21.31
N GLU A 916 -37.37 -36.58 22.07
CA GLU A 916 -36.46 -37.60 21.53
C GLU A 916 -37.22 -38.78 20.94
N GLY A 917 -38.19 -39.34 21.66
CA GLY A 917 -39.02 -40.44 21.16
C GLY A 917 -39.81 -40.08 19.91
N VAL A 918 -40.31 -38.84 19.80
CA VAL A 918 -40.96 -38.34 18.56
C VAL A 918 -39.97 -38.32 17.39
N ARG A 919 -38.76 -37.80 17.59
CA ARG A 919 -37.72 -37.73 16.55
C ARG A 919 -37.31 -39.13 16.06
N GLU A 920 -37.29 -40.10 16.97
CA GLU A 920 -36.92 -41.48 16.63
C GLU A 920 -38.03 -42.20 15.84
N HIS A 921 -39.28 -42.10 16.28
CA HIS A 921 -40.35 -42.99 15.81
C HIS A 921 -41.32 -42.37 14.79
N PHE A 922 -41.63 -41.08 14.85
CA PHE A 922 -42.66 -40.47 13.99
C PHE A 922 -42.26 -40.41 12.50
N PRO A 923 -41.00 -40.14 12.10
CA PRO A 923 -40.58 -40.24 10.70
C PRO A 923 -40.69 -41.67 10.13
N ARG A 924 -40.75 -42.69 10.99
CA ARG A 924 -41.04 -44.06 10.57
C ARG A 924 -42.54 -44.25 10.36
N PHE A 925 -43.39 -43.74 11.26
CA PHE A 925 -44.85 -43.78 11.11
C PHE A 925 -45.33 -43.06 9.85
N ASP A 926 -44.77 -41.89 9.56
CA ASP A 926 -45.05 -41.11 8.34
C ASP A 926 -44.87 -41.97 7.08
N ARG A 927 -43.66 -42.54 6.91
CA ARG A 927 -43.34 -43.44 5.78
C ARG A 927 -44.17 -44.73 5.77
N GLN A 928 -44.46 -45.29 6.94
CA GLN A 928 -45.17 -46.57 7.06
C GLN A 928 -46.63 -46.46 6.59
N TYR A 929 -47.31 -45.35 6.91
CA TYR A 929 -48.74 -45.18 6.66
C TYR A 929 -49.08 -44.29 5.45
N ALA A 930 -48.08 -43.68 4.79
CA ALA A 930 -48.26 -42.78 3.65
C ALA A 930 -49.10 -43.36 2.48
N SER A 931 -49.05 -44.67 2.26
CA SER A 931 -49.79 -45.32 1.15
C SER A 931 -51.27 -45.59 1.43
N LEU A 932 -51.70 -45.50 2.70
CA LEU A 932 -53.05 -45.91 3.10
C LEU A 932 -54.16 -45.10 2.42
N PRO A 933 -54.10 -43.75 2.34
CA PRO A 933 -55.14 -42.97 1.66
C PRO A 933 -55.38 -43.39 0.22
N SER A 934 -54.30 -43.56 -0.56
CA SER A 934 -54.39 -43.97 -1.97
C SER A 934 -54.93 -45.39 -2.13
N ARG A 935 -54.55 -46.32 -1.24
CA ARG A 935 -55.03 -47.71 -1.28
C ARG A 935 -56.52 -47.79 -0.98
N LEU A 936 -56.99 -47.11 0.06
CA LEU A 936 -58.42 -47.06 0.40
C LEU A 936 -59.26 -46.44 -0.72
N ARG A 937 -58.80 -45.33 -1.33
CA ARG A 937 -59.48 -44.73 -2.49
C ARG A 937 -59.57 -45.69 -3.68
N SER A 938 -58.50 -46.46 -3.95
CA SER A 938 -58.50 -47.44 -5.05
C SER A 938 -59.46 -48.61 -4.82
N LEU A 939 -59.77 -48.92 -3.56
CA LEU A 939 -60.70 -49.98 -3.17
C LEU A 939 -62.15 -49.47 -3.05
N GLY A 940 -62.39 -48.17 -3.12
CA GLY A 940 -63.73 -47.59 -3.00
C GLY A 940 -64.34 -47.67 -1.59
N VAL A 941 -63.51 -47.83 -0.55
CA VAL A 941 -63.94 -47.99 0.86
C VAL A 941 -63.69 -46.72 1.68
N PRO A 942 -64.45 -46.47 2.77
CA PRO A 942 -64.26 -45.32 3.65
C PRO A 942 -62.95 -45.41 4.45
N GLY A 943 -62.55 -44.29 5.06
CA GLY A 943 -61.33 -44.19 5.87
C GLY A 943 -60.16 -43.47 5.18
N ALA A 944 -60.25 -43.15 3.90
CA ALA A 944 -59.21 -42.39 3.20
C ALA A 944 -58.97 -41.00 3.82
N GLN A 945 -60.05 -40.28 4.17
CA GLN A 945 -59.97 -38.98 4.84
C GLN A 945 -59.34 -39.10 6.24
N ARG A 946 -59.75 -40.11 7.03
CA ARG A 946 -59.18 -40.41 8.35
C ARG A 946 -57.66 -40.65 8.26
N ALA A 947 -57.21 -41.42 7.26
CA ALA A 947 -55.79 -41.65 7.02
C ALA A 947 -55.04 -40.38 6.58
N GLU A 948 -55.67 -39.48 5.83
CA GLU A 948 -55.09 -38.18 5.44
C GLU A 948 -54.94 -37.24 6.63
N GLU A 949 -55.97 -37.13 7.48
CA GLU A 949 -55.95 -36.32 8.70
C GLU A 949 -54.91 -36.83 9.71
N MET A 950 -54.79 -38.15 9.85
CA MET A 950 -53.72 -38.78 10.64
C MET A 950 -52.34 -38.45 10.07
N GLN A 951 -52.12 -38.59 8.76
CA GLN A 951 -50.84 -38.25 8.11
C GLN A 951 -50.48 -36.77 8.27
N GLY A 952 -51.47 -35.88 8.16
CA GLY A 952 -51.32 -34.47 8.49
C GLY A 952 -50.87 -34.26 9.94
N SER A 953 -51.51 -34.94 10.89
CA SER A 953 -51.16 -34.86 12.31
C SER A 953 -49.75 -35.41 12.63
N ILE A 954 -49.32 -36.49 11.97
CA ILE A 954 -47.94 -37.01 12.07
C ILE A 954 -46.95 -35.97 11.55
N SER A 955 -47.23 -35.38 10.37
CA SER A 955 -46.39 -34.34 9.77
C SER A 955 -46.27 -33.10 10.65
N GLU A 956 -47.38 -32.66 11.27
CA GLU A 956 -47.37 -31.54 12.21
C GLU A 956 -46.55 -31.84 13.46
N ILE A 957 -46.68 -33.03 14.05
CA ILE A 957 -45.86 -33.43 15.21
C ILE A 957 -44.36 -33.51 14.84
N ILE A 958 -44.02 -33.98 13.64
CA ILE A 958 -42.61 -33.96 13.16
C ILE A 958 -42.10 -32.52 13.04
N GLN A 959 -42.96 -31.57 12.66
CA GLN A 959 -42.60 -30.16 12.50
C GLN A 959 -42.49 -29.40 13.82
N GLY A 960 -43.40 -29.62 14.77
CA GLY A 960 -43.45 -28.95 16.07
C GLY A 960 -42.82 -29.70 17.24
N GLY A 961 -42.30 -30.90 17.00
CA GLY A 961 -41.46 -31.65 17.94
C GLY A 961 -42.17 -31.98 19.25
N ALA A 962 -41.50 -31.73 20.38
CA ALA A 962 -42.00 -32.07 21.71
C ALA A 962 -43.32 -31.37 22.05
N VAL A 963 -43.51 -30.12 21.65
CA VAL A 963 -44.68 -29.32 22.03
C VAL A 963 -45.95 -29.86 21.40
N ASP A 964 -45.94 -30.07 20.08
CA ASP A 964 -47.10 -30.60 19.37
C ASP A 964 -47.37 -32.07 19.73
N ALA A 965 -46.31 -32.84 20.01
CA ALA A 965 -46.44 -34.19 20.52
C ALA A 965 -47.14 -34.22 21.89
N ILE A 966 -46.72 -33.39 22.86
CA ILE A 966 -47.34 -33.34 24.19
C ILE A 966 -48.77 -32.80 24.08
N ALA A 967 -49.02 -31.79 23.24
CA ALA A 967 -50.36 -31.25 23.07
C ALA A 967 -51.36 -32.29 22.51
N ARG A 968 -50.92 -33.11 21.55
CA ARG A 968 -51.78 -34.10 20.88
C ARG A 968 -51.85 -35.43 21.64
N LEU A 969 -50.70 -35.97 22.05
CA LEU A 969 -50.61 -37.24 22.78
C LEU A 969 -50.96 -37.09 24.26
N GLY A 970 -50.75 -35.93 24.88
CA GLY A 970 -51.10 -35.66 26.27
C GLY A 970 -52.54 -35.19 26.48
N SER A 971 -53.35 -35.13 25.42
CA SER A 971 -54.77 -34.76 25.49
C SER A 971 -55.62 -35.86 26.13
N GLU A 972 -56.81 -35.53 26.65
CA GLU A 972 -57.71 -36.52 27.29
C GLU A 972 -58.32 -37.51 26.30
N GLU A 973 -58.62 -37.05 25.08
CA GLU A 973 -59.27 -37.88 24.05
C GLU A 973 -58.27 -38.55 23.09
N ALA A 974 -57.03 -38.05 23.00
CA ALA A 974 -55.89 -38.60 22.27
C ALA A 974 -56.21 -39.27 20.91
N ALA A 975 -57.08 -38.66 20.09
CA ALA A 975 -57.60 -39.25 18.84
C ALA A 975 -56.51 -39.77 17.88
N LEU A 976 -55.33 -39.14 17.86
CA LEU A 976 -54.19 -39.59 17.04
C LEU A 976 -53.66 -40.97 17.46
N VAL A 977 -53.72 -41.31 18.76
CA VAL A 977 -53.31 -42.63 19.26
C VAL A 977 -54.24 -43.69 18.69
N ASP A 978 -55.54 -43.46 18.75
CA ASP A 978 -56.56 -44.34 18.18
C ASP A 978 -56.41 -44.50 16.66
N ASP A 979 -56.13 -43.39 15.95
CA ASP A 979 -55.90 -43.40 14.51
C ASP A 979 -54.64 -44.17 14.12
N LEU A 980 -53.54 -44.01 14.86
CA LEU A 980 -52.30 -44.75 14.63
C LEU A 980 -52.48 -46.24 14.92
N GLN A 981 -53.28 -46.61 15.93
CA GLN A 981 -53.63 -48.01 16.20
C GLN A 981 -54.54 -48.60 15.11
N TRP A 982 -55.55 -47.86 14.66
CA TRP A 982 -56.40 -48.23 13.52
C TRP A 982 -55.57 -48.42 12.25
N ALA A 983 -54.71 -47.47 11.93
CA ALA A 983 -53.84 -47.54 10.75
C ALA A 983 -52.86 -48.71 10.80
N ARG A 984 -52.34 -49.05 12.00
CA ARG A 984 -51.53 -50.25 12.20
C ARG A 984 -52.29 -51.52 11.85
N LYS A 985 -53.49 -51.71 12.42
CA LYS A 985 -54.34 -52.90 12.14
C LYS A 985 -54.76 -52.98 10.67
N LEU A 986 -55.20 -51.86 10.10
CA LEU A 986 -55.61 -51.77 8.70
C LEU A 986 -54.43 -52.11 7.76
N LYS A 987 -53.25 -51.53 8.02
CA LYS A 987 -52.05 -51.80 7.22
C LYS A 987 -51.67 -53.27 7.28
N ASP A 988 -51.66 -53.87 8.48
CA ASP A 988 -51.36 -55.29 8.65
C ASP A 988 -52.36 -56.17 7.88
N ALA A 989 -53.65 -55.82 7.90
CA ALA A 989 -54.70 -56.53 7.18
C ALA A 989 -54.59 -56.40 5.64
N LEU A 990 -54.23 -55.21 5.15
CA LEU A 990 -54.04 -54.95 3.72
C LEU A 990 -52.73 -55.55 3.18
N ASP A 991 -51.64 -55.51 3.95
CA ASP A 991 -50.35 -56.10 3.57
C ASP A 991 -50.41 -57.65 3.57
N ALA A 992 -51.34 -58.25 4.31
CA ALA A 992 -51.65 -59.68 4.22
C ALA A 992 -52.38 -60.09 2.91
N GLY A 993 -52.81 -59.13 2.07
CA GLY A 993 -53.33 -59.31 0.70
C GLY A 993 -54.76 -59.86 0.59
N LYS A 994 -55.22 -60.67 1.55
CA LYS A 994 -56.53 -61.35 1.50
C LYS A 994 -57.72 -60.37 1.53
N VAL A 995 -57.60 -59.28 2.28
CA VAL A 995 -58.69 -58.32 2.45
C VAL A 995 -58.96 -57.55 1.15
N GLU A 996 -57.91 -57.17 0.41
CA GLU A 996 -58.07 -56.41 -0.84
C GLU A 996 -58.83 -57.21 -1.90
N GLU A 997 -58.55 -58.51 -2.04
CA GLU A 997 -59.24 -59.38 -2.99
C GLU A 997 -60.72 -59.56 -2.63
N VAL A 998 -61.00 -59.78 -1.33
CA VAL A 998 -62.37 -59.94 -0.82
C VAL A 998 -63.19 -58.67 -1.04
N VAL A 999 -62.63 -57.50 -0.72
CA VAL A 999 -63.30 -56.20 -0.92
C VAL A 999 -63.57 -55.95 -2.39
N LYS A 1000 -62.59 -56.18 -3.29
CA LYS A 1000 -62.81 -56.02 -4.74
C LYS A 1000 -63.92 -56.94 -5.26
N LYS A 1001 -63.97 -58.19 -4.80
CA LYS A 1001 -65.03 -59.14 -5.18
C LYS A 1001 -66.39 -58.69 -4.63
N ALA A 1002 -66.43 -58.25 -3.38
CA ALA A 1002 -67.62 -57.74 -2.70
C ALA A 1002 -68.21 -56.51 -3.41
N SER A 1003 -67.38 -55.51 -3.71
CA SER A 1003 -67.79 -54.33 -4.47
C SER A 1003 -68.29 -54.69 -5.87
N ARG A 1004 -67.64 -55.67 -6.53
CA ARG A 1004 -68.06 -56.14 -7.86
C ARG A 1004 -69.45 -56.75 -7.85
N VAL A 1005 -69.77 -57.68 -6.94
CA VAL A 1005 -71.10 -58.33 -6.93
C VAL A 1005 -72.23 -57.34 -6.59
N VAL A 1006 -71.95 -56.39 -5.70
CA VAL A 1006 -72.90 -55.33 -5.32
C VAL A 1006 -73.20 -54.41 -6.51
N GLN A 1007 -72.19 -54.04 -7.30
CA GLN A 1007 -72.37 -53.17 -8.46
C GLN A 1007 -72.96 -53.90 -9.67
N GLU A 1008 -72.50 -55.12 -9.95
CA GLU A 1008 -72.79 -55.79 -11.24
C GLU A 1008 -74.13 -56.53 -11.27
N ILE A 1009 -74.60 -57.10 -10.15
CA ILE A 1009 -75.88 -57.83 -10.11
C ILE A 1009 -77.09 -56.92 -10.38
N PRO A 1010 -77.19 -55.71 -9.81
CA PRO A 1010 -78.30 -54.79 -10.10
C PRO A 1010 -78.38 -54.33 -11.55
N GLU A 1011 -77.24 -54.30 -12.27
CA GLU A 1011 -77.16 -53.92 -13.68
C GLU A 1011 -77.64 -55.02 -14.64
N LEU A 1012 -77.91 -56.24 -14.16
CA LEU A 1012 -78.40 -57.32 -15.00
C LEU A 1012 -79.83 -57.04 -15.51
N PRO A 1013 -80.18 -57.50 -16.74
CA PRO A 1013 -81.52 -57.32 -17.29
C PRO A 1013 -82.61 -57.90 -16.38
N ASN A 1014 -83.73 -57.20 -16.30
CA ASN A 1014 -84.89 -57.61 -15.50
C ASN A 1014 -85.77 -58.63 -16.25
N VAL A 1015 -85.18 -59.79 -16.57
CA VAL A 1015 -85.88 -60.86 -17.30
C VAL A 1015 -85.45 -62.23 -16.77
N GLY A 1016 -86.43 -63.09 -16.49
CA GLY A 1016 -86.21 -64.52 -16.24
C GLY A 1016 -85.32 -64.80 -15.02
N PRO A 1017 -84.36 -65.74 -15.11
CA PRO A 1017 -83.52 -66.12 -13.96
C PRO A 1017 -82.64 -64.98 -13.41
N MET A 1018 -82.33 -63.95 -14.20
CA MET A 1018 -81.53 -62.79 -13.74
C MET A 1018 -82.33 -61.84 -12.85
N GLU A 1019 -83.63 -61.66 -13.12
CA GLU A 1019 -84.54 -60.91 -12.23
C GLU A 1019 -84.61 -61.59 -10.85
N LYS A 1020 -84.78 -62.91 -10.84
CA LYS A 1020 -84.79 -63.72 -9.62
C LYS A 1020 -83.47 -63.64 -8.85
N LEU A 1021 -82.32 -63.68 -9.55
CA LEU A 1021 -81.01 -63.48 -8.93
C LEU A 1021 -80.91 -62.11 -8.24
N ARG A 1022 -81.38 -61.04 -8.90
CA ARG A 1022 -81.33 -59.69 -8.34
C ARG A 1022 -82.16 -59.59 -7.06
N GLU A 1023 -83.39 -60.11 -7.08
CA GLU A 1023 -84.29 -60.10 -5.93
C GLU A 1023 -83.82 -60.97 -4.78
N GLU A 1024 -83.38 -62.21 -5.05
CA GLU A 1024 -82.95 -63.15 -4.00
C GLU A 1024 -81.62 -62.79 -3.34
N THR A 1025 -80.81 -61.93 -3.97
CA THR A 1025 -79.52 -61.49 -3.42
C THR A 1025 -79.55 -60.08 -2.84
N GLU A 1026 -80.71 -59.41 -2.81
CA GLU A 1026 -80.83 -58.04 -2.30
C GLU A 1026 -80.36 -57.95 -0.84
N GLN A 1027 -80.81 -58.87 0.01
CA GLN A 1027 -80.49 -58.86 1.43
C GLN A 1027 -78.98 -59.07 1.69
N GLU A 1028 -78.35 -60.01 0.99
CA GLU A 1028 -76.91 -60.25 1.09
C GLU A 1028 -76.09 -59.09 0.52
N ARG A 1029 -76.56 -58.43 -0.55
CA ARG A 1029 -75.90 -57.25 -1.12
C ARG A 1029 -75.98 -56.04 -0.19
N GLU A 1030 -77.14 -55.76 0.42
CA GLU A 1030 -77.29 -54.72 1.44
C GLU A 1030 -76.36 -54.97 2.63
N ALA A 1031 -76.25 -56.21 3.10
CA ALA A 1031 -75.33 -56.57 4.19
C ALA A 1031 -73.85 -56.34 3.83
N ILE A 1032 -73.47 -56.60 2.58
CA ILE A 1032 -72.11 -56.31 2.08
C ILE A 1032 -71.88 -54.79 1.98
N GLU A 1033 -72.84 -54.03 1.45
CA GLU A 1033 -72.77 -52.56 1.39
C GLU A 1033 -72.62 -51.95 2.78
N ASP A 1034 -73.38 -52.44 3.77
CA ASP A 1034 -73.29 -51.99 5.16
C ASP A 1034 -71.90 -52.22 5.77
N ILE A 1035 -71.28 -53.38 5.51
CA ILE A 1035 -69.93 -53.69 6.01
C ILE A 1035 -68.88 -52.83 5.29
N LEU A 1036 -68.97 -52.71 3.96
CA LEU A 1036 -68.05 -51.90 3.16
C LEU A 1036 -68.22 -50.39 3.44
N GLY A 1037 -69.38 -49.96 3.94
CA GLY A 1037 -69.66 -48.60 4.37
C GLY A 1037 -69.03 -48.19 5.71
N GLN A 1038 -68.36 -49.13 6.41
CA GLN A 1038 -67.68 -48.88 7.69
C GLN A 1038 -66.16 -48.80 7.52
N ASP A 1039 -65.50 -47.90 8.24
CA ASP A 1039 -64.03 -47.74 8.24
C ASP A 1039 -63.27 -48.88 8.97
N THR A 1040 -64.02 -49.85 9.49
CA THR A 1040 -63.55 -51.09 10.14
C THR A 1040 -63.87 -52.35 9.32
N PHE A 1041 -64.23 -52.22 8.02
CA PHE A 1041 -64.55 -53.36 7.15
C PHE A 1041 -63.53 -54.51 7.20
N PHE A 1042 -62.25 -54.18 7.38
CA PHE A 1042 -61.16 -55.15 7.43
C PHE A 1042 -61.24 -56.08 8.65
N GLU A 1043 -61.86 -55.64 9.75
CA GLU A 1043 -62.11 -56.48 10.93
C GLU A 1043 -63.27 -57.48 10.68
N ARG A 1044 -64.13 -57.22 9.68
CA ARG A 1044 -65.29 -58.04 9.30
C ARG A 1044 -65.10 -58.77 7.96
N THR A 1045 -63.84 -59.05 7.60
CA THR A 1045 -63.51 -59.75 6.33
C THR A 1045 -64.15 -61.14 6.26
N ASP A 1046 -64.27 -61.85 7.38
CA ASP A 1046 -64.90 -63.18 7.42
C ASP A 1046 -66.41 -63.12 7.14
N ASP A 1047 -67.09 -62.08 7.61
CA ASP A 1047 -68.51 -61.82 7.33
C ASP A 1047 -68.72 -61.55 5.83
N LEU A 1048 -67.87 -60.71 5.22
CA LEU A 1048 -67.90 -60.42 3.78
C LEU A 1048 -67.73 -61.71 2.95
N GLN A 1049 -66.82 -62.59 3.35
CA GLN A 1049 -66.64 -63.88 2.66
C GLN A 1049 -67.84 -64.80 2.80
N SER A 1050 -68.53 -64.78 3.95
CA SER A 1050 -69.74 -65.58 4.17
C SER A 1050 -70.88 -65.14 3.26
N GLU A 1051 -71.15 -63.83 3.18
CA GLU A 1051 -72.21 -63.28 2.30
C GLU A 1051 -71.86 -63.47 0.82
N LEU A 1052 -70.59 -63.29 0.43
CA LEU A 1052 -70.14 -63.57 -0.93
C LEU A 1052 -70.40 -65.01 -1.36
N ARG A 1053 -70.21 -66.00 -0.48
CA ARG A 1053 -70.47 -67.40 -0.80
C ARG A 1053 -71.95 -67.69 -1.04
N LYS A 1054 -72.85 -67.03 -0.31
CA LYS A 1054 -74.30 -67.15 -0.55
C LYS A 1054 -74.66 -66.58 -1.91
N ILE A 1055 -74.13 -65.40 -2.24
CA ILE A 1055 -74.32 -64.76 -3.54
C ILE A 1055 -73.72 -65.62 -4.67
N ASP A 1056 -72.51 -66.16 -4.51
CA ASP A 1056 -71.88 -67.06 -5.50
C ASP A 1056 -72.77 -68.28 -5.78
N SER A 1057 -73.32 -68.92 -4.74
CA SER A 1057 -74.25 -70.05 -4.89
C SER A 1057 -75.50 -69.66 -5.69
N LYS A 1058 -76.03 -68.45 -5.45
CA LYS A 1058 -77.19 -67.92 -6.17
C LYS A 1058 -76.88 -67.57 -7.61
N ILE A 1059 -75.70 -67.01 -7.87
CA ILE A 1059 -75.21 -66.76 -9.23
C ILE A 1059 -75.11 -68.10 -9.98
N ASP A 1060 -74.58 -69.15 -9.36
CA ASP A 1060 -74.45 -70.46 -10.00
C ASP A 1060 -75.82 -71.10 -10.30
N GLU A 1061 -76.79 -71.00 -9.37
CA GLU A 1061 -78.19 -71.38 -9.61
C GLU A 1061 -78.80 -70.62 -10.79
N ALA A 1062 -78.59 -69.30 -10.85
CA ALA A 1062 -79.09 -68.47 -11.93
C ALA A 1062 -78.44 -68.82 -13.27
N VAL A 1063 -77.13 -69.07 -13.31
CA VAL A 1063 -76.42 -69.51 -14.53
C VAL A 1063 -76.95 -70.86 -15.02
N GLN A 1064 -77.20 -71.82 -14.13
CA GLN A 1064 -77.82 -73.09 -14.52
C GLN A 1064 -79.22 -72.89 -15.09
N ALA A 1065 -80.06 -72.10 -14.42
CA ALA A 1065 -81.41 -71.82 -14.90
C ALA A 1065 -81.40 -71.09 -16.27
N VAL A 1066 -80.47 -70.17 -16.50
CA VAL A 1066 -80.30 -69.53 -17.83
C VAL A 1066 -79.87 -70.55 -18.88
N ARG A 1067 -78.92 -71.45 -18.57
CA ARG A 1067 -78.47 -72.51 -19.48
C ARG A 1067 -79.61 -73.45 -19.88
N GLU A 1068 -80.45 -73.83 -18.92
CA GLU A 1068 -81.62 -74.70 -19.18
C GLU A 1068 -82.67 -73.97 -20.02
N ASN A 1069 -83.09 -72.77 -19.59
CA ASN A 1069 -84.07 -71.97 -20.34
C ASN A 1069 -83.63 -71.69 -21.78
N HIS A 1070 -82.34 -71.37 -21.99
CA HIS A 1070 -81.82 -71.10 -23.32
C HIS A 1070 -81.84 -72.35 -24.22
N ARG A 1071 -81.48 -73.52 -23.68
CA ARG A 1071 -81.56 -74.79 -24.42
C ARG A 1071 -83.00 -75.13 -24.80
N GLU A 1072 -83.94 -74.91 -23.90
CA GLU A 1072 -85.37 -75.12 -24.16
C GLU A 1072 -85.89 -74.15 -25.23
N GLU A 1073 -85.53 -72.86 -25.16
CA GLU A 1073 -85.92 -71.85 -26.15
C GLU A 1073 -85.42 -72.20 -27.57
N ILE A 1074 -84.17 -72.63 -27.70
CA ILE A 1074 -83.60 -73.06 -28.98
C ILE A 1074 -84.27 -74.33 -29.49
N ALA A 1075 -84.57 -75.29 -28.61
CA ALA A 1075 -85.27 -76.51 -28.99
C ALA A 1075 -86.71 -76.25 -29.45
N GLU A 1076 -87.46 -75.38 -28.76
CA GLU A 1076 -88.81 -74.97 -29.18
C GLU A 1076 -88.78 -74.22 -30.52
N LYS A 1077 -87.82 -73.32 -30.71
CA LYS A 1077 -87.65 -72.57 -31.97
C LYS A 1077 -87.30 -73.48 -33.14
N ARG A 1078 -86.40 -74.44 -32.93
CA ARG A 1078 -86.10 -75.49 -33.91
C ARG A 1078 -87.36 -76.27 -34.30
N GLN A 1079 -88.15 -76.71 -33.31
CA GLN A 1079 -89.39 -77.44 -33.58
C GLN A 1079 -90.43 -76.57 -34.32
N GLN A 1080 -90.50 -75.27 -34.05
CA GLN A 1080 -91.38 -74.35 -34.77
C GLN A 1080 -90.98 -74.21 -36.25
N LEU A 1081 -89.67 -74.10 -36.52
CA LEU A 1081 -89.13 -74.00 -37.88
C LEU A 1081 -89.31 -75.30 -38.67
N GLU A 1082 -89.06 -76.45 -38.05
CA GLU A 1082 -89.25 -77.78 -38.66
C GLU A 1082 -90.72 -78.09 -39.02
N ASN A 1083 -91.68 -77.46 -38.34
CA ASN A 1083 -93.12 -77.62 -38.63
C ASN A 1083 -93.64 -76.65 -39.71
N LYS A 1084 -92.80 -75.78 -40.29
CA LYS A 1084 -93.25 -74.88 -41.36
C LYS A 1084 -93.57 -75.68 -42.65
N PRO A 1085 -94.62 -75.32 -43.41
CA PRO A 1085 -95.01 -76.02 -44.64
C PRO A 1085 -93.92 -76.10 -45.71
N HIS A 1086 -92.98 -75.15 -45.72
CA HIS A 1086 -91.85 -75.08 -46.65
C HIS A 1086 -90.73 -76.04 -46.27
N TRP A 1087 -90.61 -76.41 -44.98
CA TRP A 1087 -89.59 -77.35 -44.49
C TRP A 1087 -89.74 -78.73 -45.12
N GLU A 1088 -90.96 -79.30 -45.16
CA GLU A 1088 -91.23 -80.61 -45.79
C GLU A 1088 -90.91 -80.66 -47.30
N ARG A 1089 -90.77 -79.51 -47.96
CA ARG A 1089 -90.49 -79.41 -49.41
C ARG A 1089 -89.00 -79.29 -49.74
N MET A 1090 -88.16 -79.07 -48.73
CA MET A 1090 -86.70 -78.98 -48.88
C MET A 1090 -86.07 -80.37 -49.02
N ASP A 1091 -84.89 -80.43 -49.63
CA ASP A 1091 -84.15 -81.69 -49.78
C ASP A 1091 -83.67 -82.22 -48.40
N PRO A 1092 -83.65 -83.55 -48.18
CA PRO A 1092 -83.26 -84.13 -46.88
C PRO A 1092 -81.87 -83.72 -46.40
N ASP A 1093 -80.91 -83.49 -47.30
CA ASP A 1093 -79.55 -83.07 -46.92
C ASP A 1093 -79.54 -81.60 -46.44
N GLU A 1094 -80.38 -80.74 -47.01
CA GLU A 1094 -80.56 -79.35 -46.57
C GLU A 1094 -81.32 -79.24 -45.25
N GLN A 1095 -82.37 -80.06 -45.07
CA GLN A 1095 -83.06 -80.20 -43.78
C GLN A 1095 -82.06 -80.62 -42.68
N GLN A 1096 -81.18 -81.58 -42.97
CA GLN A 1096 -80.15 -82.02 -42.02
C GLN A 1096 -79.12 -80.91 -41.72
N ARG A 1097 -78.70 -80.14 -42.72
CA ARG A 1097 -77.76 -79.02 -42.55
C ARG A 1097 -78.34 -77.92 -41.65
N ILE A 1098 -79.53 -77.43 -41.96
CA ILE A 1098 -80.19 -76.37 -41.17
C ILE A 1098 -80.52 -76.87 -39.76
N SER A 1099 -80.90 -78.14 -39.61
CA SER A 1099 -81.17 -78.74 -38.30
C SER A 1099 -79.89 -78.89 -37.44
N ASN A 1100 -78.72 -79.06 -38.05
CA ASN A 1100 -77.42 -79.01 -37.35
C ASN A 1100 -77.03 -77.57 -36.98
N GLU A 1101 -77.21 -76.61 -37.88
CA GLU A 1101 -76.95 -75.18 -37.66
C GLU A 1101 -77.81 -74.60 -36.52
N LEU A 1102 -79.09 -74.99 -36.47
CA LEU A 1102 -79.99 -74.70 -35.34
C LEU A 1102 -79.53 -75.35 -34.02
N GLY A 1103 -78.80 -76.47 -34.07
CA GLY A 1103 -78.22 -77.12 -32.89
C GLY A 1103 -76.96 -76.43 -32.36
N GLU A 1104 -76.19 -75.79 -33.24
CA GLU A 1104 -74.96 -75.06 -32.88
C GLU A 1104 -75.23 -73.63 -32.35
N LEU A 1105 -76.46 -73.13 -32.49
CA LEU A 1105 -76.89 -71.80 -32.03
C LEU A 1105 -77.03 -71.65 -30.50
N ALA A 1106 -76.93 -72.74 -29.74
CA ALA A 1106 -76.98 -72.70 -28.28
C ALA A 1106 -75.67 -72.12 -27.70
N LEU A 1107 -75.75 -71.01 -26.97
CA LEU A 1107 -74.58 -70.37 -26.34
C LEU A 1107 -73.96 -71.26 -25.25
N ASP A 1108 -72.63 -71.38 -25.26
CA ASP A 1108 -71.88 -71.95 -24.13
C ASP A 1108 -71.69 -70.89 -23.03
N ILE A 1109 -72.66 -70.82 -22.12
CA ILE A 1109 -72.70 -69.83 -21.05
C ILE A 1109 -71.70 -70.24 -19.96
N ALA A 1110 -70.65 -69.48 -19.70
CA ALA A 1110 -69.67 -69.77 -18.63
C ALA A 1110 -70.28 -69.76 -17.20
N SER A 1111 -69.57 -70.28 -16.19
CA SER A 1111 -69.97 -70.17 -14.78
C SER A 1111 -69.74 -68.76 -14.21
N GLY A 1112 -70.50 -68.37 -13.19
CA GLY A 1112 -70.38 -67.07 -12.53
C GLY A 1112 -71.03 -65.89 -13.28
N LEU A 1113 -70.87 -64.69 -12.71
CA LEU A 1113 -71.46 -63.43 -13.20
C LEU A 1113 -71.07 -63.10 -14.65
N GLU A 1114 -69.85 -63.48 -15.06
CA GLU A 1114 -69.37 -63.26 -16.41
C GLU A 1114 -70.16 -64.08 -17.45
N GLY A 1115 -70.59 -65.30 -17.09
CA GLY A 1115 -71.46 -66.12 -17.93
C GLY A 1115 -72.82 -65.49 -18.19
N LEU A 1116 -73.45 -64.91 -17.16
CA LEU A 1116 -74.71 -64.17 -17.31
C LEU A 1116 -74.57 -62.96 -18.23
N ARG A 1117 -73.43 -62.26 -18.17
CA ARG A 1117 -73.11 -61.16 -19.09
C ARG A 1117 -72.90 -61.62 -20.52
N GLN A 1118 -72.17 -62.71 -20.72
CA GLN A 1118 -71.96 -63.30 -22.05
C GLN A 1118 -73.29 -63.71 -22.67
N TYR A 1119 -74.16 -64.37 -21.90
CA TYR A 1119 -75.49 -64.73 -22.35
C TYR A 1119 -76.31 -63.50 -22.77
N ASN A 1120 -76.34 -62.47 -21.92
CA ASN A 1120 -77.08 -61.25 -22.23
C ASN A 1120 -76.59 -60.56 -23.53
N ARG A 1121 -75.28 -60.59 -23.80
CA ARG A 1121 -74.72 -60.04 -25.05
C ARG A 1121 -75.03 -60.94 -26.26
N GLY A 1122 -74.89 -62.26 -26.12
CA GLY A 1122 -75.06 -63.22 -27.22
C GLY A 1122 -76.51 -63.45 -27.64
N GLN A 1123 -77.49 -63.19 -26.77
CA GLN A 1123 -78.92 -63.35 -27.05
C GLN A 1123 -79.41 -62.58 -28.29
N ILE A 1124 -78.85 -61.38 -28.54
CA ILE A 1124 -79.19 -60.59 -29.73
C ILE A 1124 -78.68 -61.28 -31.00
N GLU A 1125 -77.43 -61.75 -30.99
CA GLU A 1125 -76.83 -62.44 -32.13
C GLU A 1125 -77.56 -63.73 -32.47
N VAL A 1126 -77.93 -64.53 -31.46
CA VAL A 1126 -78.69 -65.77 -31.66
C VAL A 1126 -80.07 -65.50 -32.25
N ARG A 1127 -80.77 -64.46 -31.76
CA ARG A 1127 -82.08 -64.07 -32.30
C ARG A 1127 -81.98 -63.60 -33.75
N ASP A 1128 -80.97 -62.81 -34.09
CA ASP A 1128 -80.74 -62.34 -35.46
C ASP A 1128 -80.37 -63.49 -36.41
N HIS A 1129 -79.63 -64.49 -35.92
CA HIS A 1129 -79.27 -65.68 -36.69
C HIS A 1129 -80.48 -66.59 -36.92
N LEU A 1130 -81.32 -66.80 -35.89
CA LEU A 1130 -82.58 -67.53 -36.02
C LEU A 1130 -83.51 -66.86 -37.04
N GLY A 1131 -83.58 -65.52 -37.04
CA GLY A 1131 -84.34 -64.77 -38.05
C GLY A 1131 -83.83 -64.99 -39.47
N ARG A 1132 -82.50 -65.01 -39.67
CA ARG A 1132 -81.90 -65.31 -40.98
C ARG A 1132 -82.17 -66.73 -41.46
N ILE A 1133 -82.09 -67.72 -40.57
CA ILE A 1133 -82.42 -69.11 -40.91
C ILE A 1133 -83.89 -69.24 -41.29
N GLU A 1134 -84.77 -68.53 -40.56
CA GLU A 1134 -86.20 -68.50 -40.87
C GLU A 1134 -86.48 -67.88 -42.25
N GLU A 1135 -85.77 -66.82 -42.61
CA GLU A 1135 -85.81 -66.17 -43.93
C GLU A 1135 -85.23 -67.07 -45.03
N GLN A 1136 -84.12 -67.78 -44.76
CA GLN A 1136 -83.56 -68.78 -45.67
C GLN A 1136 -84.51 -69.94 -45.97
N ILE A 1137 -85.24 -70.45 -44.97
CA ILE A 1137 -86.26 -71.50 -45.17
C ILE A 1137 -87.41 -70.98 -46.07
N GLU A 1138 -87.69 -69.68 -46.03
CA GLU A 1138 -88.69 -69.04 -46.90
C GLU A 1138 -88.15 -68.80 -48.32
N GLU A 1139 -86.91 -68.31 -48.47
CA GLU A 1139 -86.27 -68.07 -49.78
C GLU A 1139 -85.94 -69.37 -50.55
N LEU A 1140 -85.46 -70.41 -49.88
CA LEU A 1140 -85.18 -71.72 -50.51
C LEU A 1140 -86.46 -72.42 -50.98
N GLY A 1141 -87.63 -72.00 -50.50
CA GLY A 1141 -88.93 -72.43 -51.00
C GLY A 1141 -89.38 -71.77 -52.31
N GLU A 1142 -88.68 -70.75 -52.81
CA GLU A 1142 -89.08 -69.93 -53.97
C GLU A 1142 -88.12 -69.95 -55.17
N ILE A 1143 -86.99 -70.65 -55.14
CA ILE A 1143 -85.98 -70.59 -56.22
C ILE A 1143 -86.09 -71.79 -57.19
N ASP A 1144 -86.68 -71.51 -58.35
CA ASP A 1144 -86.51 -72.25 -59.62
C ASP A 1144 -85.26 -71.72 -60.37
N GLN A 1145 -84.73 -72.52 -61.29
CA GLN A 1145 -83.40 -72.52 -61.95
C GLN A 1145 -82.76 -71.18 -62.41
N ASP A 1146 -81.41 -71.19 -62.40
CA ASP A 1146 -80.41 -70.43 -63.20
C ASP A 1146 -79.51 -69.42 -62.44
N ASP A 1147 -78.26 -69.81 -62.13
CA ASP A 1147 -77.00 -69.20 -62.63
C ASP A 1147 -75.78 -69.73 -61.82
N GLU A 1148 -75.26 -70.89 -62.22
CA GLU A 1148 -74.18 -71.67 -61.58
C GLU A 1148 -72.74 -71.09 -61.80
N SER A 1149 -72.59 -69.79 -62.06
CA SER A 1149 -71.33 -69.23 -62.60
C SER A 1149 -70.57 -68.22 -61.71
N ARG A 1150 -70.92 -68.08 -60.43
CA ARG A 1150 -70.25 -67.14 -59.49
C ARG A 1150 -69.63 -67.83 -58.28
N HIS A 1151 -68.31 -67.67 -58.12
CA HIS A 1151 -67.59 -68.09 -56.91
C HIS A 1151 -67.25 -66.86 -56.04
N VAL A 1152 -67.62 -66.88 -54.77
CA VAL A 1152 -67.38 -65.79 -53.81
C VAL A 1152 -66.45 -66.32 -52.72
N GLU A 1153 -65.27 -65.70 -52.57
CA GLU A 1153 -64.25 -66.06 -51.58
C GLU A 1153 -64.17 -64.95 -50.53
N THR A 1154 -64.31 -65.24 -49.23
CA THR A 1154 -64.36 -64.23 -48.17
C THR A 1154 -63.06 -64.23 -47.34
N LEU A 1155 -62.35 -63.11 -47.28
CA LEU A 1155 -61.03 -62.96 -46.62
C LEU A 1155 -61.06 -62.03 -45.38
N LYS A 1156 -62.17 -62.06 -44.62
CA LYS A 1156 -62.41 -61.17 -43.46
C LYS A 1156 -61.45 -61.37 -42.27
N HIS A 1157 -60.65 -62.43 -42.28
CA HIS A 1157 -59.67 -62.75 -41.22
C HIS A 1157 -58.34 -61.99 -41.37
N LEU A 1158 -58.09 -61.35 -42.51
CA LEU A 1158 -56.88 -60.57 -42.75
C LEU A 1158 -56.89 -59.27 -41.93
N GLN A 1159 -55.84 -59.06 -41.14
CA GLN A 1159 -55.71 -57.91 -40.24
C GLN A 1159 -55.18 -56.66 -40.96
N ARG A 1160 -55.39 -55.48 -40.37
CA ARG A 1160 -54.94 -54.17 -40.93
C ARG A 1160 -53.47 -53.84 -40.66
N GLU A 1161 -52.88 -54.39 -39.61
CA GLU A 1161 -51.50 -54.13 -39.18
C GLU A 1161 -50.82 -55.47 -38.89
N TYR A 1162 -49.61 -55.65 -39.44
CA TYR A 1162 -48.82 -56.87 -39.26
C TYR A 1162 -47.51 -56.53 -38.57
N SER A 1163 -47.14 -57.35 -37.60
CA SER A 1163 -46.05 -57.05 -36.66
C SER A 1163 -44.76 -57.81 -37.00
N SER A 1164 -44.85 -58.82 -37.86
CA SER A 1164 -43.71 -59.65 -38.26
C SER A 1164 -43.68 -59.96 -39.77
N PRO A 1165 -42.50 -60.16 -40.37
CA PRO A 1165 -42.38 -60.61 -41.76
C PRO A 1165 -43.06 -61.97 -42.01
N GLU A 1166 -43.10 -62.84 -41.01
CA GLU A 1166 -43.69 -64.18 -41.10
C GLU A 1166 -45.22 -64.15 -41.24
N GLU A 1167 -45.88 -63.15 -40.63
CA GLU A 1167 -47.32 -62.90 -40.83
C GLU A 1167 -47.62 -62.45 -42.26
N LEU A 1168 -46.78 -61.58 -42.83
CA LEU A 1168 -46.91 -61.13 -44.22
C LEU A 1168 -46.70 -62.28 -45.21
N ASP A 1169 -45.76 -63.19 -44.94
CA ASP A 1169 -45.51 -64.36 -45.78
C ASP A 1169 -46.71 -65.33 -45.80
N SER A 1170 -47.46 -65.44 -44.69
CA SER A 1170 -48.69 -66.23 -44.63
C SER A 1170 -49.80 -65.65 -45.50
N VAL A 1171 -49.99 -64.33 -45.46
CA VAL A 1171 -50.98 -63.62 -46.29
C VAL A 1171 -50.64 -63.75 -47.78
N ILE A 1172 -49.36 -63.63 -48.13
CA ILE A 1172 -48.88 -63.79 -49.52
C ILE A 1172 -49.18 -65.21 -50.03
N LYS A 1173 -49.03 -66.23 -49.18
CA LYS A 1173 -49.30 -67.63 -49.55
C LYS A 1173 -50.79 -67.89 -49.81
N GLU A 1174 -51.67 -67.25 -49.05
CA GLU A 1174 -53.13 -67.36 -49.20
C GLU A 1174 -53.61 -66.72 -50.51
N PHE A 1175 -53.13 -65.51 -50.84
CA PHE A 1175 -53.41 -64.89 -52.13
C PHE A 1175 -52.81 -65.65 -53.33
N GLN A 1176 -51.69 -66.37 -53.14
CA GLN A 1176 -51.13 -67.24 -54.18
C GLN A 1176 -52.00 -68.47 -54.44
N GLN A 1177 -52.71 -68.97 -53.43
CA GLN A 1177 -53.63 -70.10 -53.54
C GLN A 1177 -54.94 -69.69 -54.23
N LEU A 1178 -55.50 -68.54 -53.86
CA LEU A 1178 -56.65 -67.90 -54.53
C LEU A 1178 -56.40 -67.63 -56.02
N LYS A 1179 -55.15 -67.29 -56.36
CA LYS A 1179 -54.72 -67.12 -57.75
C LYS A 1179 -54.73 -68.43 -58.54
N GLN A 1180 -54.47 -69.58 -57.91
CA GLN A 1180 -54.59 -70.89 -58.57
C GLN A 1180 -56.06 -71.28 -58.78
N GLU A 1181 -56.96 -70.86 -57.89
CA GLU A 1181 -58.40 -71.15 -57.98
C GLU A 1181 -59.13 -70.30 -59.04
N PHE A 1182 -58.58 -69.12 -59.38
CA PHE A 1182 -59.04 -68.28 -60.49
C PHE A 1182 -58.87 -68.96 -61.87
N GLU A 1183 -58.02 -70.00 -62.00
CA GLU A 1183 -57.92 -70.75 -63.26
C GLU A 1183 -59.16 -71.62 -63.57
N ASN A 1184 -60.04 -71.83 -62.57
CA ASN A 1184 -61.21 -72.72 -62.67
C ASN A 1184 -62.57 -71.98 -62.68
N HIS A 1185 -62.60 -70.65 -62.56
CA HIS A 1185 -63.84 -69.86 -62.46
C HIS A 1185 -63.75 -68.58 -63.31
N ASP A 1186 -64.84 -68.20 -64.00
CA ASP A 1186 -64.87 -67.01 -64.89
C ASP A 1186 -64.81 -65.69 -64.10
N MET A 1187 -65.29 -65.70 -62.85
CA MET A 1187 -65.28 -64.55 -61.96
C MET A 1187 -65.19 -65.01 -60.51
N VAL A 1188 -64.15 -64.57 -59.80
CA VAL A 1188 -64.04 -64.72 -58.35
C VAL A 1188 -64.29 -63.36 -57.70
N VAL A 1189 -65.29 -63.27 -56.83
CA VAL A 1189 -65.58 -62.09 -56.03
C VAL A 1189 -64.92 -62.25 -54.67
N ILE A 1190 -63.93 -61.40 -54.36
CA ILE A 1190 -63.25 -61.43 -53.06
C ILE A 1190 -63.95 -60.42 -52.12
N ASP A 1191 -64.55 -60.92 -51.05
CA ASP A 1191 -65.15 -60.11 -49.98
C ASP A 1191 -64.13 -59.98 -48.83
N TRP A 1192 -63.40 -58.85 -48.80
CA TRP A 1192 -62.34 -58.57 -47.82
C TRP A 1192 -62.87 -57.80 -46.61
#